data_AF-A0A800HAL0-F1
#
_entry.id   AF-A0A800HAL0-F1
#
_cell.length_a   1.000
_cell.length_b   1.000
_cell.length_c   1.000
_cell.angle_alpha   90.00
_cell.angle_beta   90.00
_cell.angle_gamma   90.00
#
_symmetry.space_group_name_H-M   'P 1'
#
loop_
_entity.id
_entity.type
_entity.pdbx_description
1 polymer ?
#
loop_
_entity_poly.entity_id
_entity_poly.type
_entity_poly.pdbx_seq_one_letter_code
_entity_poly.pdbx_strand_id
1 'polypeptide(L)'
;MVKYITPLIIFLINLSWGQDCTADDGTPGVEFNIFNNESVECYSIENTTVINKNNCSTGSKTGSIPPEIGLLTNLTTLDLACNELTGDIPPEIGNLTSLTYIDLHYNQLTGIPPEIGNLTSLTHLNLKMAVTGPHTGDAIPPEMGNLTNLTYLDLSDNELGCHNYNWLGDWQTDNCNEHCDDTDDCTANIPSEIGNLTELTFLSLSDNHLSGEIPSSIGNLVNLERLSFWDNDLSGEIPESIGNLTNLNLLWLKHNQLTGPIPSTIGNLTQLGEDLDAGVDDYQPGLDLSYNELTGAIPSSIGNLTNLATLVLEYNQLTGPLPPEIGYMSSLVTLNLKNNQINGVIPSELEYLSNMSCLWLAYNNLRGEIPEELCNIDVCGSQCNNSNYVFSGNNLCPPYPQCFEEFGIPSYPINIIDNQLCNPYPNCPNGYTPITDPPPMNGGEIYDGWCFYQDDLDNLQDFIDVNESLNGEPIEIGEQHWTGGPSGYGYGWAYEDEGYGRLNRLDFSNENNEISIIPESIGNLDELEVVNFSNTQITTIPASLGNLSELKSLSAEGGQLTGAIPPELGNLTNLMYLRLYDNQLTGSIPVELGNTNLHELDLRNNQLSGEVPLEILNMEAFYESGAPYGDLRRIYLRHNQFTGVLPEDLCEIDLRWNSYNFIDIRNNQFCPPYPSCLENKMGSQDTSYCSGVNVYPGDTDNNGIVDALDVLPIGVYFFENGPPRDTTGFFWSPVSGEPWTILPAAFSDANGDGVVDE
;
A
#
# COMPACT_ATOMS: atom_id res chain seq x y z
N MET A 1 -52.42 12.14 -29.21
CA MET A 1 -53.51 12.46 -28.26
C MET A 1 -53.18 12.00 -26.85
N VAL A 2 -52.85 10.72 -26.62
CA VAL A 2 -52.46 10.21 -25.28
C VAL A 2 -51.26 10.96 -24.67
N LYS A 3 -50.22 11.30 -25.45
CA LYS A 3 -49.02 12.04 -25.00
C LYS A 3 -49.25 13.51 -24.56
N TYR A 4 -50.40 14.09 -24.90
CA TYR A 4 -50.80 15.45 -24.47
C TYR A 4 -51.93 15.42 -23.45
N ILE A 5 -52.51 14.24 -23.20
CA ILE A 5 -53.63 14.05 -22.29
C ILE A 5 -53.11 13.63 -20.91
N THR A 6 -51.97 12.93 -20.78
CA THR A 6 -51.42 12.54 -19.46
C THR A 6 -50.98 13.73 -18.60
N PRO A 7 -50.25 14.74 -19.10
CA PRO A 7 -49.89 15.92 -18.30
C PRO A 7 -51.12 16.78 -17.99
N LEU A 8 -52.08 16.85 -18.92
CA LEU A 8 -53.32 17.61 -18.72
C LEU A 8 -54.29 16.90 -17.76
N ILE A 9 -54.30 15.56 -17.74
CA ILE A 9 -55.04 14.76 -16.78
C ILE A 9 -54.36 14.79 -15.41
N ILE A 10 -53.02 14.78 -15.31
CA ILE A 10 -52.32 15.00 -14.04
C ILE A 10 -52.54 16.44 -13.55
N PHE A 11 -52.51 17.44 -14.43
CA PHE A 11 -52.83 18.83 -14.10
C PHE A 11 -54.32 19.03 -13.70
N LEU A 12 -55.25 18.29 -14.32
CA LEU A 12 -56.69 18.32 -13.98
C LEU A 12 -57.06 17.41 -12.80
N ILE A 13 -56.27 16.36 -12.50
CA ILE A 13 -56.38 15.53 -11.29
C ILE A 13 -55.77 16.28 -10.10
N ASN A 14 -54.65 16.99 -10.28
CA ASN A 14 -54.04 17.86 -9.27
C ASN A 14 -54.93 19.07 -8.91
N LEU A 15 -55.76 19.55 -9.84
CA LEU A 15 -56.78 20.56 -9.54
C LEU A 15 -57.96 20.05 -8.68
N SER A 16 -58.06 18.73 -8.46
CA SER A 16 -59.09 18.11 -7.60
C SER A 16 -58.54 17.51 -6.30
N TRP A 17 -57.22 17.58 -6.08
CA TRP A 17 -56.50 16.96 -4.95
C TRP A 17 -55.43 17.89 -4.34
N GLY A 18 -55.47 19.19 -4.62
CA GLY A 18 -54.53 20.19 -4.06
C GLY A 18 -55.21 21.39 -3.40
N GLN A 19 -56.53 21.32 -3.20
CA GLN A 19 -57.31 22.29 -2.44
C GLN A 19 -58.10 21.53 -1.37
N ASP A 20 -57.43 21.18 -0.29
CA ASP A 20 -58.04 20.38 0.78
C ASP A 20 -58.65 21.26 1.88
N CYS A 21 -58.25 22.55 1.91
CA CYS A 21 -58.73 23.48 2.91
C CYS A 21 -58.70 24.94 2.46
N THR A 22 -59.27 25.80 3.31
CA THR A 22 -59.07 27.25 3.26
C THR A 22 -58.16 27.62 4.42
N ALA A 23 -56.98 28.16 4.11
CA ALA A 23 -56.01 28.57 5.12
C ALA A 23 -56.53 29.75 5.95
N ASP A 24 -55.89 30.02 7.09
CA ASP A 24 -56.31 31.07 8.03
C ASP A 24 -56.35 32.48 7.41
N ASP A 25 -55.61 32.70 6.32
CA ASP A 25 -55.59 33.94 5.55
C ASP A 25 -56.68 34.03 4.46
N GLY A 26 -57.51 33.00 4.32
CA GLY A 26 -58.60 32.91 3.35
C GLY A 26 -58.18 32.47 1.94
N THR A 27 -56.92 32.10 1.73
CA THR A 27 -56.42 31.56 0.46
C THR A 27 -56.58 30.05 0.36
N PRO A 28 -56.52 29.47 -0.85
CA PRO A 28 -56.46 28.02 -1.00
C PRO A 28 -55.28 27.41 -0.22
N GLY A 29 -55.54 26.30 0.48
CA GLY A 29 -54.51 25.60 1.23
C GLY A 29 -54.49 24.11 0.97
N VAL A 30 -53.41 23.47 1.40
CA VAL A 30 -53.21 22.03 1.45
C VAL A 30 -53.17 21.56 2.90
N GLU A 31 -53.84 20.44 3.19
CA GLU A 31 -53.88 19.83 4.52
C GLU A 31 -52.86 18.71 4.62
N PHE A 32 -51.90 18.84 5.54
CA PHE A 32 -51.03 17.73 5.92
C PHE A 32 -50.58 17.89 7.37
N ASN A 33 -49.94 16.84 7.89
CA ASN A 33 -49.34 16.88 9.22
C ASN A 33 -47.93 16.29 9.15
N ILE A 34 -46.99 16.99 9.78
CA ILE A 34 -45.60 16.54 9.94
C ILE A 34 -45.51 15.57 11.11
N PHE A 35 -46.30 15.75 12.18
CA PHE A 35 -46.19 14.99 13.43
C PHE A 35 -47.38 14.04 13.66
N ASN A 36 -47.10 12.75 13.88
CA ASN A 36 -48.13 11.69 13.89
C ASN A 36 -49.30 11.89 14.87
N ASN A 37 -49.10 12.62 15.97
CA ASN A 37 -50.10 12.80 17.04
C ASN A 37 -50.66 14.23 17.15
N GLU A 38 -50.46 15.06 16.12
CA GLU A 38 -51.02 16.41 16.06
C GLU A 38 -52.26 16.50 15.16
N SER A 39 -52.98 17.62 15.26
CA SER A 39 -54.06 17.93 14.33
C SER A 39 -53.47 18.28 12.97
N VAL A 40 -54.13 17.82 11.90
CA VAL A 40 -53.82 18.22 10.52
C VAL A 40 -53.86 19.75 10.41
N GLU A 41 -52.82 20.32 9.83
CA GLU A 41 -52.67 21.75 9.63
C GLU A 41 -52.95 22.12 8.17
N CYS A 42 -53.60 23.27 7.97
CA CYS A 42 -53.87 23.81 6.64
C CYS A 42 -52.85 24.89 6.28
N TYR A 43 -51.98 24.60 5.32
CA TYR A 43 -50.96 25.53 4.84
C TYR A 43 -51.43 26.24 3.58
N SER A 44 -51.31 27.58 3.54
CA SER A 44 -51.60 28.35 2.32
C SER A 44 -50.59 28.04 1.23
N ILE A 45 -51.05 27.59 0.05
CA ILE A 45 -50.17 27.36 -1.10
C ILE A 45 -49.65 28.69 -1.70
N GLU A 46 -50.33 29.80 -1.41
CA GLU A 46 -50.01 31.12 -1.95
C GLU A 46 -49.08 31.91 -1.02
N ASN A 47 -49.27 31.83 0.29
CA ASN A 47 -48.65 32.75 1.25
C ASN A 47 -47.70 32.09 2.26
N THR A 48 -47.64 30.76 2.34
CA THR A 48 -46.72 30.09 3.28
C THR A 48 -45.29 30.25 2.77
N THR A 49 -44.48 31.01 3.53
CA THR A 49 -43.07 31.30 3.22
C THR A 49 -42.11 30.71 4.24
N VAL A 50 -42.60 30.36 5.44
CA VAL A 50 -41.82 29.78 6.52
C VAL A 50 -42.61 28.64 7.16
N ILE A 51 -41.97 27.49 7.32
CA ILE A 51 -42.38 26.43 8.24
C ILE A 51 -41.26 26.30 9.26
N ASN A 52 -41.56 26.64 10.51
CA ASN A 52 -40.66 26.43 11.64
C ASN A 52 -41.37 25.58 12.68
N LYS A 53 -40.89 24.34 12.83
CA LYS A 53 -41.34 23.34 13.79
C LYS A 53 -40.13 22.71 14.50
N ASN A 54 -39.08 23.50 14.75
CA ASN A 54 -37.95 23.03 15.54
C ASN A 54 -38.37 22.69 16.97
N ASN A 55 -37.74 21.67 17.55
CA ASN A 55 -38.08 21.19 18.88
C ASN A 55 -36.87 21.03 19.82
N CYS A 56 -35.73 21.66 19.50
CA CYS A 56 -34.49 21.56 20.28
C CYS A 56 -34.65 22.00 21.74
N SER A 57 -35.61 22.88 22.05
CA SER A 57 -35.89 23.37 23.41
C SER A 57 -37.13 22.76 24.07
N THR A 58 -37.94 21.98 23.33
CA THR A 58 -39.31 21.61 23.72
C THR A 58 -39.57 20.10 23.75
N GLY A 59 -38.59 19.29 23.33
CA GLY A 59 -38.67 17.82 23.27
C GLY A 59 -39.10 17.34 21.89
N SER A 60 -38.48 16.24 21.43
CA SER A 60 -38.65 15.66 20.10
C SER A 60 -40.08 15.19 19.81
N LYS A 61 -40.46 15.21 18.53
CA LYS A 61 -41.73 14.66 18.04
C LYS A 61 -41.50 13.70 16.88
N THR A 62 -42.27 12.61 16.86
CA THR A 62 -42.24 11.63 15.76
C THR A 62 -43.14 12.04 14.60
N GLY A 63 -42.74 11.69 13.39
CA GLY A 63 -43.41 12.13 12.18
C GLY A 63 -42.70 11.72 10.90
N SER A 64 -43.11 12.32 9.80
CA SER A 64 -42.43 12.22 8.49
C SER A 64 -42.65 13.50 7.69
N ILE A 65 -41.79 13.76 6.69
CA ILE A 65 -41.98 14.90 5.79
C ILE A 65 -42.94 14.46 4.66
N PRO A 66 -44.16 15.02 4.56
CA PRO A 66 -45.14 14.58 3.57
C PRO A 66 -44.81 15.12 2.16
N PRO A 67 -45.02 14.35 1.07
CA PRO A 67 -44.82 14.80 -0.32
C PRO A 67 -45.59 16.08 -0.68
N GLU A 68 -46.74 16.30 -0.06
CA GLU A 68 -47.58 17.49 -0.23
C GLU A 68 -46.85 18.80 0.09
N ILE A 69 -45.75 18.75 0.85
CA ILE A 69 -44.89 19.93 1.09
C ILE A 69 -44.42 20.56 -0.22
N GLY A 70 -44.22 19.78 -1.28
CA GLY A 70 -43.81 20.24 -2.60
C GLY A 70 -44.82 21.17 -3.31
N LEU A 71 -46.04 21.30 -2.78
CA LEU A 71 -47.04 22.25 -3.27
C LEU A 71 -46.80 23.69 -2.76
N LEU A 72 -46.01 23.86 -1.69
CA LEU A 72 -45.74 25.15 -1.06
C LEU A 72 -44.61 25.92 -1.78
N THR A 73 -44.73 26.13 -3.09
CA THR A 73 -43.66 26.67 -3.97
C THR A 73 -43.09 28.05 -3.57
N ASN A 74 -43.78 28.80 -2.71
CA ASN A 74 -43.32 30.08 -2.15
C ASN A 74 -42.54 29.93 -0.83
N LEU A 75 -42.32 28.70 -0.35
CA LEU A 75 -41.57 28.41 0.86
C LEU A 75 -40.10 28.83 0.70
N THR A 76 -39.60 29.62 1.65
CA THR A 76 -38.23 30.14 1.67
C THR A 76 -37.41 29.57 2.83
N THR A 77 -38.08 29.13 3.90
CA THR A 77 -37.47 28.56 5.11
C THR A 77 -38.24 27.32 5.54
N LEU A 78 -37.52 26.21 5.69
CA LEU A 78 -38.00 24.97 6.29
C LEU A 78 -37.07 24.59 7.45
N ASP A 79 -37.58 24.69 8.67
CA ASP A 79 -36.85 24.36 9.90
C ASP A 79 -37.65 23.31 10.69
N LEU A 80 -37.20 22.06 10.65
CA LEU A 80 -37.79 20.91 11.35
C LEU A 80 -36.77 20.23 12.29
N ALA A 81 -35.77 20.99 12.74
CA ALA A 81 -34.68 20.49 13.57
C ALA A 81 -35.12 19.86 14.92
N CYS A 82 -34.30 18.94 15.43
CA CYS A 82 -34.44 18.27 16.72
C CYS A 82 -35.79 17.57 16.91
N ASN A 83 -36.12 16.70 15.98
CA ASN A 83 -37.31 15.86 16.00
C ASN A 83 -36.93 14.38 15.89
N GLU A 84 -37.93 13.51 15.81
CA GLU A 84 -37.76 12.08 15.49
C GLU A 84 -38.49 11.82 14.16
N LEU A 85 -38.27 12.68 13.16
CA LEU A 85 -38.85 12.48 11.83
C LEU A 85 -38.18 11.28 11.16
N THR A 86 -39.01 10.42 10.58
CA THR A 86 -38.61 9.16 9.93
C THR A 86 -39.06 9.14 8.47
N GLY A 87 -38.51 8.21 7.69
CA GLY A 87 -38.78 8.07 6.27
C GLY A 87 -37.92 9.00 5.41
N ASP A 88 -38.15 8.98 4.10
CA ASP A 88 -37.34 9.73 3.15
C ASP A 88 -37.64 11.22 3.20
N ILE A 89 -36.65 12.04 2.83
CA ILE A 89 -36.94 13.38 2.33
C ILE A 89 -37.64 13.19 0.97
N PRO A 90 -38.89 13.65 0.80
CA PRO A 90 -39.66 13.36 -0.41
C PRO A 90 -39.04 14.04 -1.64
N PRO A 91 -38.93 13.38 -2.81
CA PRO A 91 -38.43 13.98 -4.05
C PRO A 91 -39.14 15.29 -4.44
N GLU A 92 -40.41 15.43 -4.07
CA GLU A 92 -41.21 16.65 -4.27
C GLU A 92 -40.61 17.89 -3.59
N ILE A 93 -39.67 17.74 -2.65
CA ILE A 93 -38.89 18.85 -2.09
C ILE A 93 -38.23 19.68 -3.20
N GLY A 94 -37.80 19.04 -4.29
CA GLY A 94 -37.17 19.72 -5.44
C GLY A 94 -38.07 20.71 -6.18
N ASN A 95 -39.38 20.70 -5.93
CA ASN A 95 -40.31 21.70 -6.47
C ASN A 95 -40.18 23.07 -5.78
N LEU A 96 -39.58 23.11 -4.58
CA LEU A 96 -39.51 24.28 -3.70
C LEU A 96 -38.34 25.20 -4.04
N THR A 97 -38.21 25.58 -5.31
CA THR A 97 -37.08 26.36 -5.85
C THR A 97 -36.85 27.74 -5.22
N SER A 98 -37.80 28.23 -4.41
CA SER A 98 -37.68 29.46 -3.60
C SER A 98 -36.98 29.24 -2.25
N LEU A 99 -36.71 27.99 -1.85
CA LEU A 99 -36.07 27.67 -0.58
C LEU A 99 -34.66 28.23 -0.54
N THR A 100 -34.36 28.92 0.57
CA THR A 100 -33.05 29.51 0.87
C THR A 100 -32.42 28.88 2.10
N TYR A 101 -33.23 28.28 2.98
CA TYR A 101 -32.83 27.71 4.25
C TYR A 101 -33.57 26.40 4.51
N ILE A 102 -32.82 25.32 4.69
CA ILE A 102 -33.31 24.03 5.18
C ILE A 102 -32.49 23.63 6.40
N ASP A 103 -33.18 23.35 7.50
CA ASP A 103 -32.58 22.78 8.69
C ASP A 103 -33.41 21.58 9.17
N LEU A 104 -32.78 20.41 9.12
CA LEU A 104 -33.36 19.12 9.48
C LEU A 104 -32.47 18.37 10.48
N HIS A 105 -31.51 19.05 11.14
CA HIS A 105 -30.57 18.39 12.03
C HIS A 105 -31.26 17.68 13.21
N TYR A 106 -30.65 16.63 13.76
CA TYR A 106 -31.24 15.75 14.79
C TYR A 106 -32.62 15.20 14.37
N ASN A 107 -32.63 14.26 13.42
CA ASN A 107 -33.78 13.49 12.94
C ASN A 107 -33.38 12.02 12.60
N GLN A 108 -34.27 11.21 12.03
CA GLN A 108 -34.06 9.79 11.70
C GLN A 108 -34.51 9.47 10.26
N LEU A 109 -34.15 10.35 9.32
CA LEU A 109 -34.47 10.26 7.90
C LEU A 109 -33.65 9.14 7.24
N THR A 110 -34.14 8.62 6.11
CA THR A 110 -33.52 7.45 5.46
C THR A 110 -32.54 7.78 4.34
N GLY A 111 -32.61 8.98 3.74
CA GLY A 111 -31.69 9.35 2.66
C GLY A 111 -31.92 10.75 2.09
N ILE A 112 -31.00 11.19 1.24
CA ILE A 112 -31.02 12.48 0.56
C ILE A 112 -31.42 12.25 -0.92
N PRO A 113 -32.56 12.78 -1.40
CA PRO A 113 -32.98 12.60 -2.78
C PRO A 113 -32.14 13.46 -3.74
N PRO A 114 -31.81 12.98 -4.96
CA PRO A 114 -31.13 13.78 -5.99
C PRO A 114 -31.83 15.10 -6.33
N GLU A 115 -33.15 15.15 -6.19
CA GLU A 115 -33.97 16.34 -6.41
C GLU A 115 -33.62 17.51 -5.48
N ILE A 116 -32.86 17.28 -4.40
CA ILE A 116 -32.30 18.36 -3.58
C ILE A 116 -31.49 19.33 -4.45
N GLY A 117 -30.82 18.84 -5.50
CA GLY A 117 -30.04 19.64 -6.45
C GLY A 117 -30.88 20.64 -7.28
N ASN A 118 -32.22 20.53 -7.27
CA ASN A 118 -33.10 21.50 -7.93
C ASN A 118 -33.26 22.80 -7.13
N LEU A 119 -32.86 22.82 -5.86
CA LEU A 119 -33.03 23.95 -4.94
C LEU A 119 -31.96 25.04 -5.13
N THR A 120 -31.81 25.54 -6.36
CA THR A 120 -30.73 26.46 -6.74
C THR A 120 -30.68 27.80 -5.98
N SER A 121 -31.74 28.17 -5.24
CA SER A 121 -31.76 29.34 -4.34
C SER A 121 -31.22 29.05 -2.92
N LEU A 122 -30.90 27.79 -2.61
CA LEU A 122 -30.53 27.35 -1.28
C LEU A 122 -29.17 27.92 -0.88
N THR A 123 -29.12 28.50 0.32
CA THR A 123 -27.92 29.12 0.91
C THR A 123 -27.45 28.39 2.16
N HIS A 124 -28.35 27.66 2.82
CA HIS A 124 -28.09 26.93 4.06
C HIS A 124 -28.80 25.58 4.02
N LEU A 125 -28.03 24.49 4.17
CA LEU A 125 -28.52 23.12 4.28
C LEU A 125 -27.85 22.44 5.48
N ASN A 126 -28.65 22.14 6.50
CA ASN A 126 -28.19 21.40 7.68
C ASN A 126 -28.95 20.08 7.81
N LEU A 127 -28.20 18.98 7.70
CA LEU A 127 -28.64 17.59 7.84
C LEU A 127 -27.80 16.85 8.88
N LYS A 128 -27.13 17.56 9.80
CA LYS A 128 -26.34 16.93 10.86
C LYS A 128 -27.18 15.97 11.70
N MET A 129 -26.73 14.74 11.94
CA MET A 129 -27.48 13.74 12.72
C MET A 129 -28.93 13.58 12.26
N ALA A 130 -29.18 13.62 10.96
CA ALA A 130 -30.52 13.58 10.39
C ALA A 130 -30.80 12.33 9.57
N VAL A 131 -29.77 11.71 8.98
CA VAL A 131 -29.85 10.62 8.01
C VAL A 131 -29.20 9.37 8.61
N THR A 132 -30.02 8.36 8.91
CA THR A 132 -29.65 7.18 9.69
C THR A 132 -30.15 5.87 9.06
N GLY A 133 -30.55 5.88 7.79
CA GLY A 133 -31.15 4.74 7.12
C GLY A 133 -30.24 4.17 6.04
N PRO A 134 -30.39 2.88 5.68
CA PRO A 134 -29.74 2.32 4.51
C PRO A 134 -30.20 3.08 3.26
N HIS A 135 -29.27 3.59 2.47
CA HIS A 135 -29.58 4.34 1.26
C HIS A 135 -29.45 3.44 0.03
N THR A 136 -30.40 3.55 -0.89
CA THR A 136 -30.32 2.93 -2.21
C THR A 136 -29.72 3.96 -3.18
N GLY A 137 -28.41 3.89 -3.45
CA GLY A 137 -27.71 4.80 -4.38
C GLY A 137 -26.58 5.60 -3.73
N ASP A 138 -26.16 6.68 -4.40
CA ASP A 138 -25.06 7.54 -3.95
C ASP A 138 -25.35 8.14 -2.57
N ALA A 139 -24.41 7.94 -1.64
CA ALA A 139 -24.40 8.48 -0.29
C ALA A 139 -24.69 10.00 -0.25
N ILE A 140 -23.97 10.74 -1.09
CA ILE A 140 -24.14 12.16 -1.32
C ILE A 140 -24.49 12.32 -2.81
N PRO A 141 -25.71 12.74 -3.17
CA PRO A 141 -26.10 12.88 -4.56
C PRO A 141 -25.20 13.89 -5.30
N PRO A 142 -24.57 13.53 -6.44
CA PRO A 142 -23.75 14.47 -7.23
C PRO A 142 -24.52 15.72 -7.67
N GLU A 143 -25.84 15.63 -7.82
CA GLU A 143 -26.74 16.76 -8.12
C GLU A 143 -26.67 17.87 -7.06
N MET A 144 -26.22 17.58 -5.85
CA MET A 144 -25.97 18.60 -4.82
C MET A 144 -24.99 19.66 -5.31
N GLY A 145 -24.06 19.33 -6.22
CA GLY A 145 -23.18 20.29 -6.88
C GLY A 145 -23.88 21.39 -7.70
N ASN A 146 -25.19 21.28 -7.95
CA ASN A 146 -26.00 22.33 -8.58
C ASN A 146 -26.37 23.48 -7.63
N LEU A 147 -26.18 23.32 -6.32
CA LEU A 147 -26.54 24.29 -5.28
C LEU A 147 -25.53 25.44 -5.18
N THR A 148 -25.20 26.07 -6.30
CA THR A 148 -24.10 27.05 -6.41
C THR A 148 -24.20 28.30 -5.53
N ASN A 149 -25.35 28.58 -4.91
CA ASN A 149 -25.54 29.66 -3.93
C ASN A 149 -25.34 29.20 -2.47
N LEU A 150 -25.01 27.92 -2.25
CA LEU A 150 -24.90 27.34 -0.92
C LEU A 150 -23.67 27.90 -0.21
N THR A 151 -23.89 28.41 1.00
CA THR A 151 -22.85 29.01 1.86
C THR A 151 -22.54 28.14 3.08
N TYR A 152 -23.48 27.28 3.47
CA TYR A 152 -23.39 26.39 4.62
C TYR A 152 -23.94 25.02 4.24
N LEU A 153 -23.09 23.99 4.36
CA LEU A 153 -23.45 22.59 4.17
C LEU A 153 -22.93 21.77 5.35
N ASP A 154 -23.85 21.20 6.12
CA ASP A 154 -23.53 20.30 7.22
C ASP A 154 -24.24 18.96 7.03
N LEU A 155 -23.46 17.92 6.72
CA LEU A 155 -23.90 16.54 6.62
C LEU A 155 -23.22 15.67 7.70
N SER A 156 -22.73 16.25 8.80
CA SER A 156 -21.97 15.49 9.80
C SER A 156 -22.81 14.52 10.63
N ASP A 157 -22.14 13.52 11.22
CA ASP A 157 -22.72 12.56 12.17
C ASP A 157 -23.93 11.81 11.57
N ASN A 158 -23.80 11.34 10.32
CA ASN A 158 -24.82 10.57 9.61
C ASN A 158 -24.28 9.19 9.24
N GLU A 159 -25.12 8.33 8.67
CA GLU A 159 -24.72 7.00 8.18
C GLU A 159 -24.59 6.98 6.65
N LEU A 160 -23.88 7.96 6.07
CA LEU A 160 -23.77 8.10 4.61
C LEU A 160 -22.80 7.07 3.97
N GLY A 161 -21.89 6.49 4.72
CA GLY A 161 -20.89 5.56 4.25
C GLY A 161 -21.30 4.08 4.33
N CYS A 162 -20.49 3.21 3.71
CA CYS A 162 -20.73 1.77 3.71
C CYS A 162 -20.06 1.12 4.93
N HIS A 163 -20.83 0.85 5.98
CA HIS A 163 -20.36 0.10 7.14
C HIS A 163 -21.28 -1.08 7.49
N ASN A 164 -20.67 -2.21 7.86
CA ASN A 164 -21.40 -3.43 8.18
C ASN A 164 -21.77 -3.45 9.67
N TYR A 165 -22.96 -2.95 10.01
CA TYR A 165 -23.41 -2.91 11.40
C TYR A 165 -23.79 -4.31 11.92
N ASN A 166 -23.25 -4.66 13.08
CA ASN A 166 -23.58 -5.90 13.80
C ASN A 166 -24.64 -5.61 14.89
N TRP A 167 -25.75 -4.96 14.53
CA TRP A 167 -26.84 -4.73 15.48
C TRP A 167 -27.66 -6.01 15.66
N LEU A 168 -27.45 -6.68 16.80
CA LEU A 168 -28.29 -7.79 17.28
C LEU A 168 -28.18 -9.11 16.50
N GLY A 169 -26.96 -9.63 16.36
CA GLY A 169 -26.69 -11.07 16.47
C GLY A 169 -27.41 -12.05 15.55
N ASP A 170 -28.06 -11.63 14.46
CA ASP A 170 -28.58 -12.59 13.48
C ASP A 170 -28.63 -12.13 12.01
N TRP A 171 -28.42 -10.85 11.65
CA TRP A 171 -28.23 -10.45 10.23
C TRP A 171 -27.34 -9.20 10.13
N GLN A 172 -26.23 -9.31 9.40
CA GLN A 172 -25.43 -8.18 8.92
C GLN A 172 -26.25 -7.45 7.85
N THR A 173 -26.60 -6.18 8.08
CA THR A 173 -27.16 -5.33 7.03
C THR A 173 -26.11 -4.29 6.69
N ASP A 174 -25.60 -4.35 5.46
CA ASP A 174 -24.77 -3.31 4.88
C ASP A 174 -25.68 -2.13 4.52
N ASN A 175 -25.33 -0.90 4.91
CA ASN A 175 -26.10 0.28 4.52
C ASN A 175 -26.03 0.55 3.01
N CYS A 176 -25.15 -0.15 2.29
CA CYS A 176 -24.95 -0.09 0.83
C CYS A 176 -25.47 -1.33 0.05
N ASN A 177 -26.47 -2.04 0.60
CA ASN A 177 -27.03 -3.33 0.13
C ASN A 177 -27.32 -3.50 -1.39
N GLU A 178 -27.33 -2.45 -2.22
CA GLU A 178 -27.58 -2.57 -3.68
C GLU A 178 -26.32 -2.40 -4.56
N HIS A 179 -25.29 -1.67 -4.11
CA HIS A 179 -24.07 -1.43 -4.91
C HIS A 179 -22.98 -2.48 -4.66
N CYS A 180 -22.97 -3.04 -3.45
CA CYS A 180 -22.01 -4.04 -2.99
C CYS A 180 -22.18 -5.42 -3.66
N ASP A 181 -23.41 -5.81 -4.03
CA ASP A 181 -23.71 -7.16 -4.52
C ASP A 181 -23.19 -7.43 -5.95
N ASP A 182 -22.92 -6.38 -6.74
CA ASP A 182 -22.54 -6.50 -8.16
C ASP A 182 -21.05 -6.20 -8.44
N THR A 183 -20.32 -5.51 -7.54
CA THR A 183 -18.97 -4.96 -7.82
C THR A 183 -17.87 -5.39 -6.85
N ASP A 184 -18.18 -6.03 -5.71
CA ASP A 184 -17.25 -6.28 -4.60
C ASP A 184 -16.58 -4.98 -4.05
N ASP A 185 -17.04 -3.78 -4.45
CA ASP A 185 -16.48 -2.47 -4.08
C ASP A 185 -17.56 -1.58 -3.43
N CYS A 186 -17.63 -1.62 -2.10
CA CYS A 186 -18.55 -0.81 -1.29
C CYS A 186 -17.93 0.57 -1.00
N THR A 187 -17.68 1.39 -2.01
CA THR A 187 -17.14 2.74 -1.81
C THR A 187 -18.22 3.82 -1.80
N ALA A 188 -18.19 4.66 -0.76
CA ALA A 188 -19.06 5.82 -0.59
C ALA A 188 -18.21 7.08 -0.66
N ASN A 189 -17.84 7.46 -1.89
CA ASN A 189 -16.90 8.54 -2.15
C ASN A 189 -17.55 9.92 -2.03
N ILE A 190 -16.76 10.92 -1.66
CA ILE A 190 -17.17 12.33 -1.78
C ILE A 190 -17.26 12.68 -3.28
N PRO A 191 -18.43 13.10 -3.81
CA PRO A 191 -18.56 13.41 -5.23
C PRO A 191 -17.78 14.69 -5.58
N SER A 192 -17.03 14.64 -6.69
CA SER A 192 -16.19 15.76 -7.15
C SER A 192 -16.99 17.05 -7.40
N GLU A 193 -18.28 16.93 -7.68
CA GLU A 193 -19.27 17.96 -7.93
C GLU A 193 -19.47 18.90 -6.73
N ILE A 194 -19.13 18.48 -5.51
CA ILE A 194 -19.09 19.38 -4.34
C ILE A 194 -18.17 20.57 -4.59
N GLY A 195 -17.09 20.38 -5.38
CA GLY A 195 -16.19 21.46 -5.80
C GLY A 195 -16.83 22.56 -6.66
N ASN A 196 -18.09 22.40 -7.09
CA ASN A 196 -18.85 23.44 -7.81
C ASN A 196 -19.49 24.47 -6.86
N LEU A 197 -19.53 24.21 -5.55
CA LEU A 197 -20.23 25.01 -4.55
C LEU A 197 -19.38 26.19 -4.05
N THR A 198 -18.90 27.02 -4.98
CA THR A 198 -17.84 28.01 -4.72
C THR A 198 -18.18 29.12 -3.71
N GLU A 199 -19.44 29.28 -3.35
CA GLU A 199 -19.90 30.21 -2.31
C GLU A 199 -19.86 29.62 -0.89
N LEU A 200 -19.48 28.33 -0.73
CA LEU A 200 -19.38 27.68 0.57
C LEU A 200 -18.36 28.37 1.48
N THR A 201 -18.79 28.59 2.71
CA THR A 201 -17.99 29.06 3.85
C THR A 201 -17.85 27.98 4.91
N PHE A 202 -18.83 27.08 5.02
CA PHE A 202 -18.83 25.95 5.95
C PHE A 202 -19.16 24.65 5.22
N LEU A 203 -18.28 23.65 5.36
CA LEU A 203 -18.48 22.30 4.85
C LEU A 203 -18.08 21.27 5.90
N SER A 204 -19.04 20.48 6.37
CA SER A 204 -18.79 19.34 7.26
C SER A 204 -19.39 18.06 6.71
N LEU A 205 -18.56 17.02 6.59
CA LEU A 205 -18.92 15.63 6.25
C LEU A 205 -18.40 14.65 7.31
N SER A 206 -18.17 15.13 8.53
CA SER A 206 -17.51 14.35 9.58
C SER A 206 -18.40 13.22 10.11
N ASP A 207 -17.83 12.15 10.66
CA ASP A 207 -18.53 11.02 11.27
C ASP A 207 -19.59 10.42 10.33
N ASN A 208 -19.11 9.81 9.25
CA ASN A 208 -19.97 9.28 8.18
C ASN A 208 -19.54 7.96 7.54
N HIS A 209 -18.38 7.38 7.87
CA HIS A 209 -17.83 6.20 7.17
C HIS A 209 -17.62 6.38 5.65
N LEU A 210 -17.47 7.62 5.17
CA LEU A 210 -17.16 7.90 3.77
C LEU A 210 -15.79 7.33 3.41
N SER A 211 -15.62 6.81 2.20
CA SER A 211 -14.37 6.17 1.76
C SER A 211 -13.82 6.82 0.48
N GLY A 212 -12.69 6.29 0.00
CA GLY A 212 -11.99 6.81 -1.17
C GLY A 212 -11.24 8.12 -0.92
N GLU A 213 -10.74 8.74 -1.98
CA GLU A 213 -9.89 9.92 -1.90
C GLU A 213 -10.65 11.22 -1.66
N ILE A 214 -10.01 12.19 -1.01
CA ILE A 214 -10.50 13.57 -0.97
C ILE A 214 -10.39 14.16 -2.39
N PRO A 215 -11.49 14.55 -3.05
CA PRO A 215 -11.41 15.07 -4.42
C PRO A 215 -10.62 16.38 -4.49
N SER A 216 -9.67 16.47 -5.42
CA SER A 216 -8.89 17.71 -5.62
C SER A 216 -9.74 18.94 -5.97
N SER A 217 -10.97 18.73 -6.45
CA SER A 217 -11.96 19.79 -6.71
C SER A 217 -12.40 20.55 -5.46
N ILE A 218 -12.20 20.00 -4.25
CA ILE A 218 -12.39 20.73 -2.98
C ILE A 218 -11.56 22.03 -2.95
N GLY A 219 -10.38 22.04 -3.60
CA GLY A 219 -9.56 23.24 -3.74
C GLY A 219 -10.19 24.40 -4.55
N ASN A 220 -11.36 24.20 -5.16
CA ASN A 220 -12.13 25.26 -5.83
C ASN A 220 -12.96 26.12 -4.86
N LEU A 221 -13.19 25.64 -3.63
CA LEU A 221 -14.04 26.27 -2.62
C LEU A 221 -13.32 27.44 -1.93
N VAL A 222 -12.79 28.40 -2.68
CA VAL A 222 -11.86 29.44 -2.18
C VAL A 222 -12.44 30.36 -1.09
N ASN A 223 -13.76 30.39 -0.91
CA ASN A 223 -14.43 31.14 0.16
C ASN A 223 -14.58 30.32 1.47
N LEU A 224 -14.12 29.07 1.48
CA LEU A 224 -14.32 28.16 2.60
C LEU A 224 -13.52 28.61 3.82
N GLU A 225 -14.23 28.68 4.95
CA GLU A 225 -13.72 29.09 6.25
C GLU A 225 -13.55 27.89 7.19
N ARG A 226 -14.45 26.90 7.12
CA ARG A 226 -14.38 25.68 7.94
C ARG A 226 -14.56 24.44 7.07
N LEU A 227 -13.60 23.51 7.16
CA LEU A 227 -13.61 22.22 6.47
C LEU A 227 -13.38 21.09 7.49
N SER A 228 -14.34 20.18 7.59
CA SER A 228 -14.31 19.12 8.60
C SER A 228 -14.77 17.78 8.01
N PHE A 229 -13.84 16.84 7.85
CA PHE A 229 -14.09 15.46 7.36
C PHE A 229 -13.60 14.40 8.35
N TRP A 230 -13.52 14.72 9.65
CA TRP A 230 -13.00 13.77 10.64
C TRP A 230 -13.90 12.54 10.82
N ASP A 231 -13.33 11.41 11.30
CA ASP A 231 -14.03 10.14 11.55
C ASP A 231 -14.73 9.58 10.31
N ASN A 232 -13.93 9.29 9.30
CA ASN A 232 -14.35 8.61 8.08
C ASN A 232 -13.32 7.54 7.71
N ASP A 233 -13.56 6.84 6.60
CA ASP A 233 -12.67 5.85 6.02
C ASP A 233 -11.96 6.41 4.76
N LEU A 234 -11.74 7.74 4.70
CA LEU A 234 -11.11 8.40 3.54
C LEU A 234 -9.65 7.97 3.42
N SER A 235 -9.21 7.68 2.21
CA SER A 235 -7.88 7.17 1.88
C SER A 235 -7.15 8.04 0.86
N GLY A 236 -5.93 7.64 0.47
CA GLY A 236 -5.09 8.40 -0.46
C GLY A 236 -4.50 9.67 0.15
N GLU A 237 -3.91 10.52 -0.69
CA GLU A 237 -3.17 11.69 -0.24
C GLU A 237 -4.06 12.90 0.08
N ILE A 238 -3.57 13.80 0.93
CA ILE A 238 -4.14 15.15 1.10
C ILE A 238 -3.83 15.96 -0.17
N PRO A 239 -4.83 16.36 -0.99
CA PRO A 239 -4.55 17.03 -2.26
C PRO A 239 -3.85 18.38 -2.08
N GLU A 240 -2.80 18.65 -2.87
CA GLU A 240 -2.10 19.95 -2.83
C GLU A 240 -3.03 21.15 -3.02
N SER A 241 -4.15 20.96 -3.73
CA SER A 241 -5.17 21.99 -4.00
C SER A 241 -5.87 22.49 -2.73
N ILE A 242 -5.77 21.79 -1.59
CA ILE A 242 -6.23 22.29 -0.29
C ILE A 242 -5.55 23.62 0.05
N GLY A 243 -4.30 23.82 -0.37
CA GLY A 243 -3.59 25.09 -0.17
C GLY A 243 -4.20 26.31 -0.90
N ASN A 244 -5.21 26.12 -1.75
CA ASN A 244 -5.96 27.22 -2.37
C ASN A 244 -7.00 27.85 -1.43
N LEU A 245 -7.37 27.17 -0.34
CA LEU A 245 -8.44 27.56 0.59
C LEU A 245 -7.97 28.64 1.58
N THR A 246 -7.42 29.74 1.08
CA THR A 246 -6.70 30.74 1.92
C THR A 246 -7.54 31.45 2.99
N ASN A 247 -8.88 31.31 2.98
CA ASN A 247 -9.78 31.83 4.00
C ASN A 247 -10.04 30.84 5.15
N LEU A 248 -9.50 29.63 5.07
CA LEU A 248 -9.77 28.55 6.01
C LEU A 248 -9.20 28.86 7.39
N ASN A 249 -10.05 28.81 8.42
CA ASN A 249 -9.69 28.93 9.83
C ASN A 249 -9.68 27.58 10.58
N LEU A 250 -10.35 26.55 10.03
CA LEU A 250 -10.40 25.20 10.59
C LEU A 250 -10.26 24.14 9.49
N LEU A 251 -9.32 23.21 9.69
CA LEU A 251 -9.13 22.03 8.85
C LEU A 251 -8.97 20.78 9.73
N TRP A 252 -10.01 19.95 9.76
CA TRP A 252 -10.01 18.69 10.51
C TRP A 252 -10.20 17.50 9.59
N LEU A 253 -9.17 16.67 9.50
CA LEU A 253 -9.13 15.43 8.72
C LEU A 253 -8.75 14.22 9.60
N LYS A 254 -8.77 14.37 10.93
CA LYS A 254 -8.38 13.32 11.87
C LYS A 254 -9.24 12.05 11.76
N HIS A 255 -8.72 10.92 12.21
CA HIS A 255 -9.42 9.63 12.18
C HIS A 255 -9.89 9.29 10.76
N ASN A 256 -8.92 9.09 9.87
CA ASN A 256 -9.11 8.62 8.50
C ASN A 256 -7.95 7.65 8.16
N GLN A 257 -7.84 7.25 6.90
CA GLN A 257 -6.81 6.37 6.35
C GLN A 257 -5.92 7.15 5.34
N LEU A 258 -5.75 8.46 5.54
CA LEU A 258 -5.00 9.32 4.62
C LEU A 258 -3.51 8.97 4.65
N THR A 259 -2.90 8.87 3.48
CA THR A 259 -1.49 8.48 3.26
C THR A 259 -0.69 9.62 2.62
N GLY A 260 0.60 9.38 2.35
CA GLY A 260 1.49 10.34 1.69
C GLY A 260 1.90 11.52 2.57
N PRO A 261 2.67 12.48 2.02
CA PRO A 261 3.20 13.60 2.77
C PRO A 261 2.14 14.67 3.06
N ILE A 262 2.35 15.45 4.13
CA ILE A 262 1.62 16.70 4.34
C ILE A 262 2.05 17.69 3.22
N PRO A 263 1.15 18.15 2.34
CA PRO A 263 1.54 19.00 1.22
C PRO A 263 2.09 20.33 1.69
N SER A 264 3.20 20.78 1.10
CA SER A 264 3.84 22.05 1.48
C SER A 264 2.93 23.28 1.28
N THR A 265 1.92 23.16 0.42
CA THR A 265 0.89 24.18 0.18
C THR A 265 0.00 24.44 1.40
N ILE A 266 0.01 23.58 2.43
CA ILE A 266 -0.67 23.82 3.72
C ILE A 266 -0.23 25.15 4.35
N GLY A 267 1.03 25.55 4.13
CA GLY A 267 1.59 26.82 4.62
C GLY A 267 0.99 28.08 3.99
N ASN A 268 0.12 27.94 2.97
CA ASN A 268 -0.63 29.06 2.40
C ASN A 268 -1.88 29.42 3.21
N LEU A 269 -2.33 28.55 4.11
CA LEU A 269 -3.58 28.68 4.86
C LEU A 269 -3.41 29.59 6.10
N THR A 270 -2.87 30.80 5.91
CA THR A 270 -2.43 31.67 7.01
C THR A 270 -3.54 32.14 7.97
N GLN A 271 -4.81 31.92 7.60
CA GLN A 271 -5.98 32.22 8.44
C GLN A 271 -6.34 31.07 9.40
N LEU A 272 -5.68 29.91 9.30
CA LEU A 272 -5.90 28.79 10.22
C LEU A 272 -5.65 29.21 11.68
N GLY A 273 -6.60 28.87 12.55
CA GLY A 273 -6.58 29.22 13.97
C GLY A 273 -7.18 30.58 14.33
N GLU A 274 -7.61 31.41 13.37
CA GLU A 274 -8.35 32.62 13.69
C GLU A 274 -9.73 32.26 14.29
N ASP A 275 -9.94 32.61 15.57
CA ASP A 275 -11.23 32.47 16.25
C ASP A 275 -12.22 33.53 15.75
N LEU A 276 -13.12 33.12 14.85
CA LEU A 276 -14.15 34.00 14.30
C LEU A 276 -15.44 34.05 15.15
N ASP A 277 -15.60 33.19 16.16
CA ASP A 277 -16.90 33.03 16.83
C ASP A 277 -16.86 32.86 18.36
N ALA A 278 -15.75 33.21 19.02
CA ALA A 278 -15.64 33.32 20.48
C ALA A 278 -16.18 32.09 21.26
N GLY A 279 -15.99 30.88 20.70
CA GLY A 279 -16.39 29.61 21.32
C GLY A 279 -17.90 29.35 21.40
N VAL A 280 -18.68 29.80 20.42
CA VAL A 280 -20.12 29.47 20.32
C VAL A 280 -20.36 28.03 19.84
N ASP A 281 -19.41 27.44 19.11
CA ASP A 281 -19.45 26.06 18.62
C ASP A 281 -18.41 25.16 19.33
N ASP A 282 -18.68 23.86 19.45
CA ASP A 282 -17.73 22.85 19.98
C ASP A 282 -16.46 22.68 19.09
N TYR A 283 -16.41 23.38 17.96
CA TYR A 283 -15.31 23.38 16.99
C TYR A 283 -14.25 24.42 17.37
N GLN A 284 -13.13 23.98 17.96
CA GLN A 284 -11.98 24.87 18.17
C GLN A 284 -11.22 25.07 16.85
N PRO A 285 -10.91 26.32 16.42
CA PRO A 285 -10.06 26.57 15.26
C PRO A 285 -8.72 25.83 15.39
N GLY A 286 -8.29 25.15 14.33
CA GLY A 286 -7.09 24.33 14.38
C GLY A 286 -6.83 23.52 13.12
N LEU A 287 -5.64 22.93 13.09
CA LEU A 287 -5.23 21.93 12.10
C LEU A 287 -5.08 20.59 12.83
N ASP A 288 -5.99 19.67 12.55
CA ASP A 288 -5.98 18.34 13.15
C ASP A 288 -5.97 17.27 12.06
N LEU A 289 -4.81 16.64 11.90
CA LEU A 289 -4.56 15.54 10.97
C LEU A 289 -4.23 14.23 11.71
N SER A 290 -4.55 14.15 13.01
CA SER A 290 -4.20 13.00 13.85
C SER A 290 -4.90 11.71 13.45
N TYR A 291 -4.36 10.56 13.85
CA TYR A 291 -4.96 9.24 13.58
C TYR A 291 -5.19 9.03 12.07
N ASN A 292 -4.10 9.09 11.30
CA ASN A 292 -4.02 8.80 9.87
C ASN A 292 -2.75 7.97 9.60
N GLU A 293 -2.44 7.75 8.32
CA GLU A 293 -1.25 7.03 7.86
C GLU A 293 -0.26 7.98 7.12
N LEU A 294 -0.26 9.26 7.47
CA LEU A 294 0.57 10.27 6.81
C LEU A 294 2.06 9.98 6.99
N THR A 295 2.83 10.08 5.92
CA THR A 295 4.27 9.81 5.85
C THR A 295 5.07 11.08 5.54
N GLY A 296 6.39 10.97 5.37
CA GLY A 296 7.25 12.09 5.00
C GLY A 296 7.48 13.11 6.13
N ALA A 297 8.24 14.15 5.82
CA ALA A 297 8.60 15.19 6.78
C ALA A 297 7.49 16.23 6.98
N ILE A 298 7.42 16.83 8.18
CA ILE A 298 6.60 18.02 8.41
C ILE A 298 7.18 19.17 7.56
N PRO A 299 6.44 19.75 6.60
CA PRO A 299 6.97 20.76 5.71
C PRO A 299 7.31 22.04 6.49
N SER A 300 8.47 22.66 6.20
CA SER A 300 8.89 23.91 6.86
C SER A 300 7.90 25.07 6.66
N SER A 301 7.11 25.02 5.58
CA SER A 301 6.04 25.99 5.31
C SER A 301 4.94 26.00 6.38
N ILE A 302 4.81 24.97 7.22
CA ILE A 302 3.91 24.96 8.38
C ILE A 302 4.17 26.15 9.32
N GLY A 303 5.42 26.63 9.39
CA GLY A 303 5.81 27.79 10.20
C GLY A 303 5.20 29.11 9.74
N ASN A 304 4.60 29.17 8.54
CA ASN A 304 3.87 30.35 8.07
C ASN A 304 2.52 30.54 8.77
N LEU A 305 2.00 29.51 9.46
CA LEU A 305 0.67 29.51 10.09
C LEU A 305 0.71 30.22 11.46
N THR A 306 1.10 31.49 11.49
CA THR A 306 1.37 32.22 12.74
C THR A 306 0.14 32.50 13.61
N ASN A 307 -1.07 32.35 13.06
CA ASN A 307 -2.34 32.46 13.77
C ASN A 307 -2.79 31.13 14.40
N LEU A 308 -2.14 30.01 14.07
CA LEU A 308 -2.57 28.69 14.50
C LEU A 308 -2.31 28.48 16.00
N ALA A 309 -3.37 28.22 16.76
CA ALA A 309 -3.29 27.93 18.20
C ALA A 309 -3.11 26.44 18.51
N THR A 310 -3.63 25.56 17.66
CA THR A 310 -3.65 24.11 17.88
C THR A 310 -3.22 23.38 16.62
N LEU A 311 -2.07 22.69 16.70
CA LEU A 311 -1.54 21.80 15.68
C LEU A 311 -1.47 20.37 16.24
N VAL A 312 -2.23 19.45 15.66
CA VAL A 312 -2.32 18.07 16.11
C VAL A 312 -2.03 17.12 14.94
N LEU A 313 -0.93 16.39 15.03
CA LEU A 313 -0.46 15.40 14.06
C LEU A 313 -0.20 14.03 14.70
N GLU A 314 -0.69 13.79 15.91
CA GLU A 314 -0.42 12.56 16.67
C GLU A 314 -0.91 11.30 15.94
N TYR A 315 -0.27 10.15 16.20
CA TYR A 315 -0.64 8.86 15.61
C TYR A 315 -0.65 8.91 14.06
N ASN A 316 0.52 9.20 13.50
CA ASN A 316 0.81 9.11 12.06
C ASN A 316 2.16 8.40 11.87
N GLN A 317 2.69 8.38 10.65
CA GLN A 317 3.99 7.81 10.28
C GLN A 317 4.99 8.90 9.84
N LEU A 318 4.84 10.13 10.37
CA LEU A 318 5.66 11.27 9.98
C LEU A 318 7.13 11.07 10.36
N THR A 319 8.03 11.35 9.43
CA THR A 319 9.48 11.19 9.55
C THR A 319 10.19 12.55 9.50
N GLY A 320 11.53 12.54 9.40
CA GLY A 320 12.34 13.75 9.27
C GLY A 320 12.43 14.58 10.56
N PRO A 321 13.25 15.67 10.53
CA PRO A 321 13.44 16.52 11.68
C PRO A 321 12.25 17.44 11.93
N LEU A 322 12.04 17.82 13.19
CA LEU A 322 11.10 18.88 13.54
C LEU A 322 11.57 20.22 12.92
N PRO A 323 10.81 20.87 12.01
CA PRO A 323 11.27 22.09 11.36
C PRO A 323 11.43 23.24 12.36
N PRO A 324 12.59 23.94 12.39
CA PRO A 324 12.80 25.10 13.26
C PRO A 324 11.78 26.22 13.04
N GLU A 325 11.20 26.31 11.85
CA GLU A 325 10.18 27.30 11.49
C GLU A 325 8.93 27.24 12.37
N ILE A 326 8.63 26.08 12.99
CA ILE A 326 7.55 25.96 13.98
C ILE A 326 7.75 26.94 15.14
N GLY A 327 9.00 27.26 15.51
CA GLY A 327 9.31 28.25 16.54
C GLY A 327 8.69 29.64 16.26
N TYR A 328 8.43 29.98 15.00
CA TYR A 328 7.85 31.27 14.62
C TYR A 328 6.32 31.32 14.69
N MET A 329 5.65 30.22 15.02
CA MET A 329 4.19 30.15 15.17
C MET A 329 3.74 30.75 16.51
N SER A 330 3.86 32.07 16.68
CA SER A 330 3.70 32.75 17.98
C SER A 330 2.36 32.58 18.69
N SER A 331 1.30 32.17 17.98
CA SER A 331 -0.03 31.90 18.56
C SER A 331 -0.19 30.49 19.10
N LEU A 332 0.77 29.60 18.85
CA LEU A 332 0.66 28.18 19.15
C LEU A 332 0.59 27.93 20.67
N VAL A 333 -0.47 27.25 21.08
CA VAL A 333 -0.76 26.84 22.45
C VAL A 333 -0.56 25.34 22.60
N THR A 334 -0.97 24.57 21.60
CA THR A 334 -0.86 23.11 21.57
C THR A 334 -0.13 22.66 20.32
N LEU A 335 1.00 21.98 20.53
CA LEU A 335 1.73 21.22 19.51
C LEU A 335 1.76 19.76 19.93
N ASN A 336 1.02 18.92 19.22
CA ASN A 336 0.91 17.50 19.53
C ASN A 336 1.40 16.65 18.36
N LEU A 337 2.60 16.08 18.53
CA LEU A 337 3.30 15.28 17.53
C LEU A 337 3.61 13.87 18.02
N LYS A 338 3.06 13.46 19.17
CA LYS A 338 3.39 12.17 19.80
C LYS A 338 2.98 10.98 18.91
N ASN A 339 3.62 9.83 19.09
CA ASN A 339 3.37 8.62 18.31
C ASN A 339 3.55 8.86 16.80
N ASN A 340 4.76 9.28 16.43
CA ASN A 340 5.22 9.41 15.06
C ASN A 340 6.66 8.83 14.96
N GLN A 341 7.35 9.08 13.85
CA GLN A 341 8.73 8.65 13.62
C GLN A 341 9.70 9.84 13.50
N ILE A 342 9.31 11.02 14.02
CA ILE A 342 10.06 12.28 13.92
C ILE A 342 11.44 12.09 14.55
N ASN A 343 12.49 12.50 13.83
CA ASN A 343 13.89 12.28 14.20
C ASN A 343 14.65 13.61 14.38
N GLY A 344 15.97 13.56 14.47
CA GLY A 344 16.79 14.74 14.65
C GLY A 344 16.75 15.31 16.07
N VAL A 345 17.18 16.55 16.21
CA VAL A 345 17.25 17.26 17.50
C VAL A 345 16.03 18.16 17.69
N ILE A 346 15.68 18.45 18.95
CA ILE A 346 14.68 19.47 19.25
C ILE A 346 15.28 20.85 18.89
N PRO A 347 14.66 21.64 17.99
CA PRO A 347 15.17 22.96 17.62
C PRO A 347 15.12 23.94 18.79
N SER A 348 16.18 24.71 18.98
CA SER A 348 16.23 25.78 19.99
C SER A 348 15.22 26.89 19.72
N GLU A 349 14.83 27.08 18.46
CA GLU A 349 13.87 28.07 17.98
C GLU A 349 12.47 27.91 18.59
N LEU A 350 12.13 26.73 19.14
CA LEU A 350 10.89 26.53 19.89
C LEU A 350 10.77 27.47 21.10
N GLU A 351 11.88 28.08 21.56
CA GLU A 351 11.87 29.10 22.61
C GLU A 351 10.98 30.32 22.30
N TYR A 352 10.71 30.59 21.04
CA TYR A 352 9.90 31.72 20.60
C TYR A 352 8.39 31.48 20.78
N LEU A 353 7.96 30.26 21.14
CA LEU A 353 6.56 29.87 21.34
C LEU A 353 6.02 30.34 22.69
N SER A 354 5.91 31.65 22.88
CA SER A 354 5.57 32.26 24.18
C SER A 354 4.18 31.92 24.74
N ASN A 355 3.27 31.41 23.91
CA ASN A 355 1.91 31.01 24.30
C ASN A 355 1.75 29.49 24.51
N MET A 356 2.84 28.72 24.36
CA MET A 356 2.80 27.27 24.48
C MET A 356 2.25 26.85 25.84
N SER A 357 1.42 25.82 25.84
CA SER A 357 0.90 25.16 27.03
C SER A 357 0.98 23.64 26.91
N CYS A 358 1.04 23.07 25.71
CA CYS A 358 1.04 21.63 25.48
C CYS A 358 1.99 21.29 24.35
N LEU A 359 3.24 20.96 24.69
CA LEU A 359 4.23 20.43 23.75
C LEU A 359 4.34 18.91 23.96
N TRP A 360 3.70 18.12 23.10
CA TRP A 360 3.71 16.66 23.20
C TRP A 360 4.54 16.05 22.07
N LEU A 361 5.74 15.59 22.40
CA LEU A 361 6.71 15.00 21.48
C LEU A 361 7.00 13.52 21.81
N ALA A 362 6.30 12.93 22.78
CA ALA A 362 6.58 11.55 23.22
C ALA A 362 6.41 10.50 22.12
N TYR A 363 7.08 9.35 22.27
CA TYR A 363 7.01 8.22 21.34
C TYR A 363 7.35 8.64 19.90
N ASN A 364 8.56 9.18 19.76
CA ASN A 364 9.20 9.58 18.50
C ASN A 364 10.66 9.11 18.52
N ASN A 365 11.44 9.49 17.51
CA ASN A 365 12.86 9.19 17.37
C ASN A 365 13.76 10.41 17.69
N LEU A 366 13.26 11.41 18.42
CA LEU A 366 14.02 12.63 18.74
C LEU A 366 15.24 12.31 19.59
N ARG A 367 16.35 13.00 19.36
CA ARG A 367 17.65 12.73 20.02
C ARG A 367 18.38 14.01 20.41
N GLY A 368 19.58 13.82 20.96
CA GLY A 368 20.44 14.90 21.40
C GLY A 368 20.03 15.46 22.76
N GLU A 369 20.62 16.58 23.14
CA GLU A 369 20.27 17.29 24.37
C GLU A 369 18.94 18.03 24.18
N ILE A 370 18.16 18.14 25.26
CA ILE A 370 17.00 19.06 25.26
C ILE A 370 17.57 20.48 25.41
N PRO A 371 17.31 21.41 24.47
CA PRO A 371 17.88 22.76 24.55
C PRO A 371 17.47 23.49 25.84
N GLU A 372 18.40 24.19 26.48
CA GLU A 372 18.13 24.98 27.70
C GLU A 372 17.14 26.13 27.40
N GLU A 373 17.09 26.57 26.15
CA GLU A 373 16.17 27.58 25.61
C GLU A 373 14.70 27.18 25.80
N LEU A 374 14.37 25.88 25.87
CA LEU A 374 13.00 25.43 26.15
C LEU A 374 12.53 25.80 27.57
N CYS A 375 13.43 26.20 28.47
CA CYS A 375 13.05 26.78 29.76
C CYS A 375 12.32 28.13 29.64
N ASN A 376 12.31 28.75 28.44
CA ASN A 376 11.61 30.02 28.18
C ASN A 376 10.10 29.84 27.93
N ILE A 377 9.60 28.61 27.76
CA ILE A 377 8.20 28.31 27.43
C ILE A 377 7.56 27.36 28.45
N ASP A 378 6.22 27.33 28.52
CA ASP A 378 5.48 26.36 29.32
C ASP A 378 5.12 25.12 28.48
N VAL A 379 5.85 24.02 28.67
CA VAL A 379 5.70 22.82 27.83
C VAL A 379 4.51 21.93 28.19
N CYS A 380 3.87 22.10 29.37
CA CYS A 380 2.75 21.24 29.78
C CYS A 380 1.58 21.95 30.48
N GLY A 381 1.72 23.23 30.84
CA GLY A 381 0.61 24.08 31.27
C GLY A 381 -0.21 23.47 32.40
N SER A 382 -1.54 23.52 32.27
CA SER A 382 -2.44 22.85 33.23
C SER A 382 -2.51 21.32 33.07
N GLN A 383 -1.91 20.76 32.03
CA GLN A 383 -1.94 19.34 31.65
C GLN A 383 -0.67 18.57 32.10
N CYS A 384 0.13 19.11 33.03
CA CYS A 384 1.35 18.44 33.49
C CYS A 384 1.12 17.08 34.21
N ASN A 385 -0.12 16.69 34.51
CA ASN A 385 -0.46 15.32 34.89
C ASN A 385 -0.20 14.30 33.76
N ASN A 386 -0.08 14.76 32.52
CA ASN A 386 0.23 13.97 31.34
C ASN A 386 1.68 14.21 30.87
N SER A 387 2.60 14.49 31.79
CA SER A 387 3.96 14.86 31.45
C SER A 387 4.76 13.78 30.72
N ASN A 388 4.33 12.52 30.79
CA ASN A 388 4.87 11.44 29.96
C ASN A 388 4.70 11.73 28.47
N TYR A 389 3.72 12.54 28.07
CA TYR A 389 3.50 12.86 26.65
C TYR A 389 4.43 13.94 26.13
N VAL A 390 5.18 14.63 27.00
CA VAL A 390 6.08 15.72 26.58
C VAL A 390 7.30 15.13 25.87
N PHE A 391 8.11 14.32 26.58
CA PHE A 391 9.38 13.84 26.03
C PHE A 391 9.53 12.31 26.04
N SER A 392 8.73 11.55 26.81
CA SER A 392 8.97 10.10 27.05
C SER A 392 8.99 9.27 25.76
N GLY A 393 9.72 8.15 25.75
CA GLY A 393 9.81 7.29 24.56
C GLY A 393 10.55 7.93 23.37
N ASN A 394 11.61 8.70 23.64
CA ASN A 394 12.54 9.25 22.65
C ASN A 394 13.98 8.80 22.95
N ASN A 395 14.96 9.38 22.26
CA ASN A 395 16.40 9.13 22.39
C ASN A 395 17.19 10.30 23.03
N LEU A 396 16.58 11.03 23.97
CA LEU A 396 17.10 12.31 24.50
C LEU A 396 18.16 12.12 25.60
N CYS A 397 19.24 12.90 25.51
CA CYS A 397 20.43 12.78 26.35
C CYS A 397 20.56 13.85 27.42
N PRO A 398 21.16 13.51 28.58
CA PRO A 398 21.55 14.49 29.58
C PRO A 398 22.76 15.34 29.12
N PRO A 399 22.98 16.53 29.69
CA PRO A 399 22.23 17.10 30.81
C PRO A 399 20.82 17.53 30.40
N TYR A 400 19.85 17.25 31.27
CA TYR A 400 18.51 17.77 31.08
C TYR A 400 18.44 19.20 31.63
N PRO A 401 17.69 20.11 30.99
CA PRO A 401 17.59 21.49 31.45
C PRO A 401 17.21 21.59 32.92
N GLN A 402 17.89 22.47 33.66
CA GLN A 402 17.71 22.57 35.12
C GLN A 402 16.28 22.96 35.50
N CYS A 403 15.60 23.71 34.64
CA CYS A 403 14.20 24.04 34.86
C CYS A 403 13.35 22.76 34.97
N PHE A 404 13.67 21.68 34.27
CA PHE A 404 12.96 20.40 34.36
C PHE A 404 13.42 19.54 35.55
N GLU A 405 14.61 19.75 36.10
CA GLU A 405 15.09 19.14 37.35
C GLU A 405 14.60 19.88 38.63
N GLU A 406 14.36 21.19 38.55
CA GLU A 406 13.99 22.06 39.68
C GLU A 406 12.48 22.43 39.77
N PHE A 407 11.61 21.91 38.90
CA PHE A 407 10.16 22.01 39.12
C PHE A 407 9.68 21.01 40.18
N GLY A 408 10.04 21.31 41.42
CA GLY A 408 9.21 21.01 42.59
C GLY A 408 7.90 21.78 42.57
N ILE A 409 7.11 21.66 41.50
CA ILE A 409 5.67 21.91 41.58
C ILE A 409 5.11 20.70 42.34
N PRO A 410 4.38 20.87 43.45
CA PRO A 410 3.99 19.76 44.34
C PRO A 410 3.01 18.73 43.75
N SER A 411 2.80 18.69 42.43
CA SER A 411 1.75 17.89 41.83
C SER A 411 2.24 16.91 40.76
N TYR A 412 3.05 17.31 39.74
CA TYR A 412 3.47 16.40 38.66
C TYR A 412 4.80 16.83 37.99
N PRO A 413 5.93 16.11 38.17
CA PRO A 413 7.21 16.42 37.49
C PRO A 413 7.14 16.08 35.99
N ILE A 414 7.91 16.79 35.15
CA ILE A 414 8.02 16.44 33.72
C ILE A 414 8.77 15.12 33.58
N ASN A 415 8.13 14.11 33.00
CA ASN A 415 8.75 12.80 32.85
C ASN A 415 9.61 12.76 31.58
N ILE A 416 10.89 13.03 31.79
CA ILE A 416 11.88 12.92 30.73
C ILE A 416 12.28 11.46 30.55
N ILE A 417 12.49 10.71 31.64
CA ILE A 417 13.27 9.46 31.67
C ILE A 417 12.49 8.22 31.18
N ASP A 418 11.16 8.21 31.25
CA ASP A 418 10.37 7.03 30.93
C ASP A 418 10.57 6.58 29.48
N ASN A 419 11.00 5.32 29.33
CA ASN A 419 11.39 4.69 28.07
C ASN A 419 12.37 5.51 27.20
N GLN A 420 13.24 6.33 27.79
CA GLN A 420 14.32 6.98 27.03
C GLN A 420 15.49 6.02 26.79
N LEU A 421 16.04 6.09 25.60
CA LEU A 421 17.42 5.71 25.32
C LEU A 421 18.23 7.01 25.20
N CYS A 422 19.54 7.00 25.45
CA CYS A 422 20.37 8.16 25.14
C CYS A 422 21.33 7.78 24.03
N ASN A 423 21.15 8.40 22.88
CA ASN A 423 22.04 8.29 21.73
C ASN A 423 22.17 9.67 21.08
N PRO A 424 23.09 10.55 21.55
CA PRO A 424 23.16 11.90 21.04
C PRO A 424 23.71 11.89 19.63
N TYR A 425 24.79 11.12 19.41
CA TYR A 425 25.37 10.59 18.17
C TYR A 425 26.46 9.60 18.65
N PRO A 426 26.57 8.36 18.15
CA PRO A 426 27.70 7.51 18.52
C PRO A 426 28.96 8.11 17.89
N ASN A 427 30.09 8.06 18.61
CA ASN A 427 31.39 8.28 17.97
C ASN A 427 31.65 7.09 17.05
N CYS A 428 31.26 7.20 15.78
CA CYS A 428 31.46 6.14 14.80
C CYS A 428 32.97 5.97 14.52
N PRO A 429 33.57 4.83 14.87
CA PRO A 429 34.97 4.55 14.57
C PRO A 429 35.11 4.09 13.11
N ASN A 430 36.33 4.14 12.57
CA ASN A 430 36.75 3.38 11.38
C ASN A 430 35.83 3.46 10.14
N GLY A 431 35.64 4.65 9.54
CA GLY A 431 34.94 4.77 8.25
C GLY A 431 33.40 4.73 8.34
N TYR A 432 32.85 4.51 9.53
CA TYR A 432 31.43 4.70 9.79
C TYR A 432 31.11 6.17 10.06
N THR A 433 29.97 6.62 9.56
CA THR A 433 29.45 7.98 9.71
C THR A 433 28.08 7.91 10.39
N PRO A 434 27.83 8.76 11.41
CA PRO A 434 26.49 8.91 11.93
C PRO A 434 25.69 9.74 10.92
N ILE A 435 24.58 9.20 10.43
CA ILE A 435 23.73 9.93 9.50
C ILE A 435 22.73 10.77 10.29
N THR A 436 22.48 11.97 9.78
CA THR A 436 21.50 12.92 10.32
C THR A 436 20.11 12.78 9.69
N ASP A 437 20.03 12.15 8.52
CA ASP A 437 18.83 11.87 7.76
C ASP A 437 19.05 10.61 6.90
N PRO A 438 18.55 9.42 7.29
CA PRO A 438 18.74 8.22 6.49
C PRO A 438 18.09 8.39 5.10
N PRO A 439 18.67 7.85 4.02
CA PRO A 439 18.08 7.99 2.69
C PRO A 439 16.64 7.44 2.66
N PRO A 440 15.76 7.95 1.76
CA PRO A 440 14.39 7.49 1.65
C PRO A 440 14.36 5.99 1.34
N MET A 441 13.84 5.20 2.27
CA MET A 441 13.93 3.73 2.27
C MET A 441 12.55 3.13 2.56
N ASN A 442 12.18 2.09 1.81
CA ASN A 442 10.92 1.38 2.01
C ASN A 442 11.13 0.23 3.00
N GLY A 443 10.67 0.41 4.24
CA GLY A 443 10.67 -0.64 5.26
C GLY A 443 12.05 -0.95 5.86
N GLY A 444 12.10 -1.00 7.21
CA GLY A 444 13.29 -1.33 7.98
C GLY A 444 13.43 -0.51 9.27
N GLU A 445 14.07 -1.08 10.28
CA GLU A 445 14.38 -0.42 11.58
C GLU A 445 15.67 0.42 11.47
N ILE A 446 15.66 1.44 10.61
CA ILE A 446 16.81 2.35 10.45
C ILE A 446 16.56 3.59 11.29
N TYR A 447 17.35 3.73 12.36
CA TYR A 447 17.19 4.82 13.31
C TYR A 447 18.26 5.87 13.10
N ASP A 448 17.82 7.11 13.20
CA ASP A 448 18.68 8.26 13.31
C ASP A 448 19.67 8.08 14.48
N GLY A 449 20.97 8.18 14.21
CA GLY A 449 22.03 7.93 15.20
C GLY A 449 22.59 6.50 15.17
N TRP A 450 22.28 5.70 14.15
CA TRP A 450 23.10 4.56 13.76
C TRP A 450 24.35 5.02 13.02
N CYS A 451 25.41 4.22 13.15
CA CYS A 451 26.64 4.39 12.41
C CYS A 451 26.56 3.51 11.16
N PHE A 452 26.55 4.15 10.00
CA PHE A 452 26.57 3.46 8.71
C PHE A 452 27.96 3.58 8.10
N TYR A 453 28.41 2.55 7.40
CA TYR A 453 29.70 2.64 6.72
C TYR A 453 29.57 3.62 5.55
N GLN A 454 30.44 4.64 5.51
CA GLN A 454 30.31 5.75 4.55
C GLN A 454 30.31 5.24 3.10
N ASP A 455 31.13 4.25 2.79
CA ASP A 455 31.19 3.68 1.45
C ASP A 455 29.83 3.08 1.05
N ASP A 456 29.11 2.40 1.95
CA ASP A 456 27.79 1.82 1.66
C ASP A 456 26.77 2.93 1.30
N LEU A 457 26.85 4.09 1.98
CA LEU A 457 26.00 5.25 1.71
C LEU A 457 26.33 5.93 0.40
N ASP A 458 27.62 6.10 0.10
CA ASP A 458 28.08 6.69 -1.15
C ASP A 458 27.62 5.82 -2.34
N ASN A 459 27.68 4.49 -2.20
CA ASN A 459 27.17 3.57 -3.22
C ASN A 459 25.64 3.65 -3.36
N LEU A 460 24.88 3.81 -2.26
CA LEU A 460 23.43 4.04 -2.34
C LEU A 460 23.10 5.36 -3.04
N GLN A 461 23.87 6.42 -2.78
CA GLN A 461 23.69 7.71 -3.47
C GLN A 461 23.93 7.57 -4.98
N ASP A 462 24.91 6.77 -5.42
CA ASP A 462 25.12 6.51 -6.85
C ASP A 462 23.89 5.89 -7.54
N PHE A 463 23.11 5.05 -6.83
CA PHE A 463 21.85 4.54 -7.37
C PHE A 463 20.84 5.65 -7.61
N ILE A 464 20.73 6.62 -6.69
CA ILE A 464 19.87 7.80 -6.85
C ILE A 464 20.36 8.61 -8.06
N ASP A 465 21.63 8.99 -8.06
CA ASP A 465 22.22 9.90 -9.04
C ASP A 465 22.10 9.37 -10.49
N VAL A 466 22.24 8.06 -10.68
CA VAL A 466 22.16 7.44 -12.02
C VAL A 466 20.72 7.25 -12.50
N ASN A 467 19.76 7.14 -11.58
CA ASN A 467 18.36 6.95 -11.93
C ASN A 467 17.53 8.25 -11.88
N GLU A 468 18.06 9.36 -11.34
CA GLU A 468 17.33 10.61 -11.05
C GLU A 468 16.44 11.09 -12.22
N SER A 469 15.14 11.23 -11.95
CA SER A 469 14.17 11.83 -12.87
C SER A 469 14.29 13.35 -12.84
N LEU A 470 14.27 13.99 -14.01
CA LEU A 470 14.38 15.46 -14.18
C LEU A 470 13.26 16.29 -13.49
N ASN A 471 12.34 15.64 -12.76
CA ASN A 471 11.18 16.24 -12.12
C ASN A 471 11.39 16.54 -10.62
N GLY A 472 12.50 16.13 -10.00
CA GLY A 472 12.89 16.59 -8.66
C GLY A 472 12.28 15.84 -7.47
N GLU A 473 11.60 14.72 -7.69
CA GLU A 473 11.20 13.81 -6.60
C GLU A 473 12.33 12.81 -6.30
N PRO A 474 12.68 12.56 -5.02
CA PRO A 474 13.73 11.63 -4.65
C PRO A 474 13.35 10.18 -5.00
N ILE A 475 14.25 9.45 -5.64
CA ILE A 475 14.02 8.05 -6.03
C ILE A 475 14.10 7.15 -4.81
N GLU A 476 13.04 6.37 -4.59
CA GLU A 476 12.98 5.38 -3.51
C GLU A 476 13.81 4.13 -3.83
N ILE A 477 14.82 3.85 -2.99
CA ILE A 477 15.75 2.74 -3.18
C ILE A 477 15.26 1.49 -2.44
N GLY A 478 14.14 0.89 -2.85
CA GLY A 478 13.70 -0.45 -2.43
C GLY A 478 13.68 -0.75 -0.92
N GLU A 479 13.59 -2.04 -0.55
CA GLU A 479 13.77 -2.50 0.84
C GLU A 479 15.24 -2.86 1.08
N GLN A 480 15.77 -2.43 2.23
CA GLN A 480 17.18 -2.62 2.60
C GLN A 480 17.31 -3.23 3.99
N HIS A 481 18.19 -4.22 4.14
CA HIS A 481 18.51 -4.80 5.45
C HIS A 481 19.98 -4.57 5.81
N TRP A 482 20.22 -4.16 7.06
CA TRP A 482 21.54 -3.85 7.59
C TRP A 482 21.91 -4.87 8.67
N THR A 483 23.12 -5.43 8.61
CA THR A 483 23.65 -6.31 9.66
C THR A 483 24.36 -5.48 10.73
N GLY A 484 24.13 -5.83 12.01
CA GLY A 484 24.79 -5.20 13.17
C GLY A 484 23.97 -4.17 13.97
N GLY A 485 22.69 -3.99 13.63
CA GLY A 485 21.73 -3.27 14.47
C GLY A 485 21.26 -4.08 15.70
N PRO A 486 20.83 -3.45 16.80
CA PRO A 486 20.27 -4.16 17.95
C PRO A 486 19.04 -4.95 17.53
N SER A 487 19.18 -6.27 17.44
CA SER A 487 18.04 -7.19 17.50
C SER A 487 17.57 -7.22 18.96
N GLY A 488 16.75 -6.24 19.35
CA GLY A 488 16.44 -5.97 20.75
C GLY A 488 14.96 -5.80 21.05
N TYR A 489 14.17 -6.86 20.93
CA TYR A 489 12.91 -6.93 21.69
C TYR A 489 13.23 -7.02 23.19
N GLY A 490 13.02 -5.92 23.90
CA GLY A 490 12.41 -5.94 25.24
C GLY A 490 13.32 -6.05 26.47
N TYR A 491 13.19 -5.02 27.32
CA TYR A 491 13.39 -5.03 28.77
C TYR A 491 14.76 -5.46 29.31
N GLY A 492 15.63 -4.46 29.44
CA GLY A 492 16.64 -4.41 30.48
C GLY A 492 17.97 -5.02 30.08
N TRP A 493 19.02 -4.21 30.23
CA TRP A 493 20.43 -4.59 30.10
C TRP A 493 20.88 -4.86 28.66
N ALA A 494 20.80 -3.85 27.79
CA ALA A 494 21.63 -3.82 26.59
C ALA A 494 23.08 -3.56 27.03
N TYR A 495 23.88 -4.63 26.98
CA TYR A 495 25.34 -4.55 26.92
C TYR A 495 25.74 -3.89 25.59
N GLU A 496 26.98 -3.40 25.56
CA GLU A 496 27.74 -2.73 24.51
C GLU A 496 27.69 -3.35 23.09
N ASP A 497 26.51 -3.51 22.49
CA ASP A 497 26.40 -3.90 21.07
C ASP A 497 26.18 -2.63 20.26
N GLU A 498 27.29 -2.14 19.71
CA GLU A 498 27.45 -0.90 18.99
C GLU A 498 26.65 -0.94 17.68
N GLY A 499 25.67 -0.04 17.51
CA GLY A 499 24.79 0.06 16.34
C GLY A 499 25.53 0.46 15.05
N TYR A 500 26.34 -0.46 14.53
CA TYR A 500 27.04 -0.39 13.26
C TYR A 500 26.29 -1.21 12.23
N GLY A 501 25.79 -0.57 11.18
CA GLY A 501 25.13 -1.24 10.06
C GLY A 501 26.07 -1.38 8.87
N ARG A 502 26.23 -2.59 8.32
CA ARG A 502 26.70 -2.81 6.93
C ARG A 502 25.52 -3.26 6.08
N LEU A 503 25.46 -2.81 4.83
CA LEU A 503 24.35 -3.15 3.95
C LEU A 503 24.43 -4.61 3.52
N ASN A 504 23.42 -5.40 3.85
CA ASN A 504 23.41 -6.86 3.63
C ASN A 504 22.38 -7.32 2.59
N ARG A 505 21.31 -6.53 2.37
CA ARG A 505 20.30 -6.83 1.35
C ARG A 505 19.85 -5.59 0.61
N LEU A 506 19.71 -5.73 -0.71
CA LEU A 506 19.06 -4.79 -1.62
C LEU A 506 17.90 -5.48 -2.33
N ASP A 507 16.67 -4.98 -2.14
CA ASP A 507 15.47 -5.50 -2.79
C ASP A 507 14.67 -4.40 -3.51
N PHE A 508 14.74 -4.40 -4.85
CA PHE A 508 14.07 -3.46 -5.75
C PHE A 508 12.77 -4.00 -6.33
N SER A 509 12.27 -5.16 -5.89
CA SER A 509 11.26 -5.92 -6.63
C SER A 509 9.82 -5.40 -6.62
N ASN A 510 9.61 -4.14 -6.20
CA ASN A 510 8.31 -3.48 -6.19
C ASN A 510 7.90 -3.05 -7.61
N GLU A 511 6.69 -3.38 -8.04
CA GLU A 511 6.14 -3.09 -9.39
C GLU A 511 6.08 -1.58 -9.72
N ASN A 512 6.10 -0.72 -8.70
CA ASN A 512 6.10 0.74 -8.85
C ASN A 512 7.50 1.38 -8.83
N ASN A 513 8.58 0.59 -8.75
CA ASN A 513 9.94 1.12 -8.67
C ASN A 513 10.41 1.65 -10.05
N GLU A 514 10.88 2.90 -10.09
CA GLU A 514 11.36 3.57 -11.30
C GLU A 514 12.83 3.24 -11.67
N ILE A 515 13.54 2.45 -10.86
CA ILE A 515 14.94 2.07 -11.11
C ILE A 515 15.06 1.30 -12.44
N SER A 516 15.95 1.80 -13.31
CA SER A 516 16.21 1.24 -14.63
C SER A 516 17.68 0.90 -14.87
N ILE A 517 18.58 1.37 -14.00
CA ILE A 517 20.03 1.17 -14.11
C ILE A 517 20.60 0.73 -12.74
N ILE A 518 21.43 -0.32 -12.75
CA ILE A 518 22.31 -0.68 -11.65
C ILE A 518 23.69 -0.05 -11.91
N PRO A 519 24.20 0.84 -11.04
CA PRO A 519 25.52 1.44 -11.22
C PRO A 519 26.62 0.41 -10.98
N GLU A 520 27.77 0.57 -11.65
CA GLU A 520 28.93 -0.32 -11.47
C GLU A 520 29.45 -0.31 -10.03
N SER A 521 29.18 0.77 -9.27
CA SER A 521 29.57 0.91 -7.87
C SER A 521 28.90 -0.09 -6.93
N ILE A 522 27.82 -0.78 -7.36
CA ILE A 522 27.24 -1.91 -6.61
C ILE A 522 28.31 -2.94 -6.19
N GLY A 523 29.35 -3.14 -7.01
CA GLY A 523 30.44 -4.07 -6.72
C GLY A 523 31.33 -3.69 -5.53
N ASN A 524 31.12 -2.52 -4.91
CA ASN A 524 31.84 -2.09 -3.71
C ASN A 524 31.11 -2.47 -2.41
N LEU A 525 29.86 -2.95 -2.47
CA LEU A 525 29.05 -3.34 -1.31
C LEU A 525 29.45 -4.72 -0.78
N ASP A 526 30.64 -4.84 -0.20
CA ASP A 526 31.31 -6.11 0.10
C ASP A 526 30.59 -7.05 1.08
N GLU A 527 29.68 -6.55 1.93
CA GLU A 527 28.88 -7.33 2.90
C GLU A 527 27.50 -7.76 2.35
N LEU A 528 27.21 -7.47 1.09
CA LEU A 528 25.91 -7.69 0.48
C LEU A 528 25.67 -9.17 0.19
N GLU A 529 24.67 -9.77 0.86
CA GLU A 529 24.30 -11.17 0.73
C GLU A 529 23.15 -11.41 -0.26
N VAL A 530 22.25 -10.45 -0.40
CA VAL A 530 21.03 -10.60 -1.22
C VAL A 530 20.82 -9.40 -2.12
N VAL A 531 20.67 -9.67 -3.41
CA VAL A 531 20.26 -8.68 -4.42
C VAL A 531 19.02 -9.20 -5.15
N ASN A 532 17.96 -8.41 -5.15
CA ASN A 532 16.73 -8.71 -5.87
C ASN A 532 16.28 -7.48 -6.68
N PHE A 533 16.13 -7.63 -7.99
CA PHE A 533 15.55 -6.61 -8.88
C PHE A 533 14.53 -7.21 -9.84
N SER A 534 13.74 -8.13 -9.32
CA SER A 534 12.65 -8.79 -10.06
C SER A 534 11.54 -7.80 -10.43
N ASN A 535 10.86 -8.00 -11.56
CA ASN A 535 9.78 -7.15 -12.07
C ASN A 535 10.14 -5.68 -12.27
N THR A 536 11.43 -5.36 -12.49
CA THR A 536 11.92 -3.99 -12.72
C THR A 536 12.17 -3.67 -14.21
N GLN A 537 12.43 -2.40 -14.51
CA GLN A 537 12.81 -1.92 -15.85
C GLN A 537 14.31 -2.10 -16.17
N ILE A 538 15.07 -2.79 -15.31
CA ILE A 538 16.51 -3.01 -15.51
C ILE A 538 16.75 -3.92 -16.70
N THR A 539 17.67 -3.50 -17.59
CA THR A 539 17.91 -4.18 -18.87
C THR A 539 19.21 -4.98 -18.94
N THR A 540 20.14 -4.78 -18.01
CA THR A 540 21.46 -5.44 -18.03
C THR A 540 21.96 -5.77 -16.63
N ILE A 541 22.72 -6.86 -16.51
CA ILE A 541 23.41 -7.27 -15.28
C ILE A 541 24.85 -6.71 -15.37
N PRO A 542 25.28 -5.79 -14.49
CA PRO A 542 26.64 -5.25 -14.53
C PRO A 542 27.68 -6.30 -14.11
N ALA A 543 28.87 -6.24 -14.71
CA ALA A 543 29.95 -7.18 -14.40
C ALA A 543 30.48 -7.01 -12.97
N SER A 544 30.40 -5.81 -12.40
CA SER A 544 30.82 -5.53 -11.03
C SER A 544 30.05 -6.28 -9.95
N LEU A 545 28.87 -6.83 -10.24
CA LEU A 545 28.19 -7.76 -9.33
C LEU A 545 29.07 -8.96 -8.98
N GLY A 546 29.99 -9.36 -9.86
CA GLY A 546 30.99 -10.39 -9.61
C GLY A 546 32.03 -10.06 -8.53
N ASN A 547 32.05 -8.82 -8.01
CA ASN A 547 32.97 -8.42 -6.93
C ASN A 547 32.40 -8.69 -5.52
N LEU A 548 31.12 -9.05 -5.41
CA LEU A 548 30.41 -9.18 -4.14
C LEU A 548 30.65 -10.54 -3.46
N SER A 549 31.78 -10.70 -2.77
CA SER A 549 32.20 -12.01 -2.24
C SER A 549 31.22 -12.67 -1.27
N GLU A 550 30.40 -11.89 -0.56
CA GLU A 550 29.40 -12.40 0.39
C GLU A 550 28.04 -12.72 -0.25
N LEU A 551 27.85 -12.46 -1.55
CA LEU A 551 26.55 -12.62 -2.21
C LEU A 551 26.11 -14.10 -2.25
N LYS A 552 24.96 -14.38 -1.64
CA LYS A 552 24.32 -15.70 -1.56
C LYS A 552 23.14 -15.84 -2.52
N SER A 553 22.42 -14.76 -2.80
CA SER A 553 21.23 -14.79 -3.64
C SER A 553 21.17 -13.60 -4.61
N LEU A 554 21.00 -13.92 -5.90
CA LEU A 554 20.76 -12.95 -6.96
C LEU A 554 19.46 -13.33 -7.70
N SER A 555 18.45 -12.44 -7.61
CA SER A 555 17.13 -12.63 -8.23
C SER A 555 16.77 -11.46 -9.14
N ALA A 556 16.27 -11.77 -10.33
CA ALA A 556 15.81 -10.79 -11.30
C ALA A 556 14.76 -11.42 -12.22
N GLU A 557 13.68 -11.95 -11.67
CA GLU A 557 12.61 -12.62 -12.43
C GLU A 557 11.63 -11.61 -13.06
N GLY A 558 10.97 -11.97 -14.16
CA GLY A 558 9.87 -11.18 -14.73
C GLY A 558 10.25 -9.77 -15.22
N GLY A 559 11.54 -9.53 -15.47
CA GLY A 559 12.09 -8.22 -15.83
C GLY A 559 12.32 -8.02 -17.33
N GLN A 560 13.20 -7.06 -17.67
CA GLN A 560 13.57 -6.72 -19.05
C GLN A 560 15.03 -7.03 -19.38
N LEU A 561 15.66 -7.99 -18.67
CA LEU A 561 17.08 -8.28 -18.88
C LEU A 561 17.36 -8.81 -20.28
N THR A 562 18.37 -8.23 -20.93
CA THR A 562 18.87 -8.60 -22.26
C THR A 562 20.38 -8.83 -22.23
N GLY A 563 20.96 -9.27 -23.35
CA GLY A 563 22.40 -9.55 -23.43
C GLY A 563 22.76 -10.90 -22.81
N ALA A 564 24.05 -11.12 -22.54
CA ALA A 564 24.56 -12.37 -21.97
C ALA A 564 24.71 -12.30 -20.46
N ILE A 565 24.66 -13.46 -19.80
CA ILE A 565 25.00 -13.59 -18.38
C ILE A 565 26.51 -13.29 -18.22
N PRO A 566 26.92 -12.33 -17.36
CA PRO A 566 28.33 -12.00 -17.18
C PRO A 566 29.14 -13.18 -16.63
N PRO A 567 30.30 -13.54 -17.20
CA PRO A 567 31.17 -14.59 -16.65
C PRO A 567 31.73 -14.23 -15.27
N GLU A 568 31.82 -12.93 -14.94
CA GLU A 568 32.27 -12.44 -13.64
C GLU A 568 31.40 -12.91 -12.47
N LEU A 569 30.13 -13.28 -12.71
CA LEU A 569 29.29 -13.92 -11.69
C LEU A 569 29.89 -15.25 -11.20
N GLY A 570 30.78 -15.88 -11.98
CA GLY A 570 31.54 -17.04 -11.57
C GLY A 570 32.57 -16.77 -10.45
N ASN A 571 32.88 -15.51 -10.13
CA ASN A 571 33.74 -15.16 -9.00
C ASN A 571 33.02 -15.32 -7.64
N LEU A 572 31.68 -15.44 -7.64
CA LEU A 572 30.85 -15.44 -6.45
C LEU A 572 30.80 -16.83 -5.81
N THR A 573 31.86 -17.20 -5.09
CA THR A 573 31.99 -18.56 -4.51
C THR A 573 30.91 -18.91 -3.49
N ASN A 574 30.28 -17.91 -2.87
CA ASN A 574 29.19 -18.08 -1.90
C ASN A 574 27.79 -18.07 -2.54
N LEU A 575 27.67 -17.84 -3.86
CA LEU A 575 26.38 -17.73 -4.53
C LEU A 575 25.65 -19.08 -4.52
N MET A 576 24.49 -19.10 -3.87
CA MET A 576 23.63 -20.28 -3.70
C MET A 576 22.40 -20.25 -4.61
N TYR A 577 21.86 -19.06 -4.90
CA TYR A 577 20.63 -18.92 -5.66
C TYR A 577 20.82 -17.91 -6.80
N LEU A 578 20.67 -18.37 -8.04
CA LEU A 578 20.66 -17.51 -9.22
C LEU A 578 19.34 -17.70 -9.98
N ARG A 579 18.46 -16.69 -9.91
CA ARG A 579 17.13 -16.70 -10.54
C ARG A 579 17.01 -15.56 -11.53
N LEU A 580 17.08 -15.88 -12.82
CA LEU A 580 17.04 -14.90 -13.93
C LEU A 580 15.94 -15.25 -14.95
N TYR A 581 14.88 -15.93 -14.50
CA TYR A 581 13.85 -16.45 -15.38
C TYR A 581 12.84 -15.40 -15.85
N ASP A 582 12.08 -15.71 -16.91
CA ASP A 582 11.10 -14.79 -17.52
C ASP A 582 11.77 -13.46 -17.96
N ASN A 583 12.84 -13.57 -18.75
CA ASN A 583 13.60 -12.44 -19.30
C ASN A 583 13.92 -12.64 -20.79
N GLN A 584 14.79 -11.80 -21.36
CA GLN A 584 15.22 -11.81 -22.76
C GLN A 584 16.73 -12.08 -22.89
N LEU A 585 17.33 -12.83 -21.96
CA LEU A 585 18.75 -13.13 -21.95
C LEU A 585 19.13 -14.02 -23.15
N THR A 586 20.31 -13.77 -23.70
CA THR A 586 20.88 -14.41 -24.90
C THR A 586 22.29 -14.93 -24.63
N GLY A 587 22.92 -15.62 -25.57
CA GLY A 587 24.25 -16.20 -25.37
C GLY A 587 24.19 -17.54 -24.63
N SER A 588 25.33 -18.01 -24.10
CA SER A 588 25.45 -19.29 -23.40
C SER A 588 25.57 -19.11 -21.89
N ILE A 589 25.40 -20.20 -21.14
CA ILE A 589 25.71 -20.21 -19.70
C ILE A 589 27.24 -20.13 -19.55
N PRO A 590 27.80 -19.15 -18.81
CA PRO A 590 29.23 -19.04 -18.58
C PRO A 590 29.77 -20.27 -17.83
N VAL A 591 30.91 -20.81 -18.27
CA VAL A 591 31.56 -21.96 -17.62
C VAL A 591 32.05 -21.60 -16.22
N GLU A 592 32.40 -20.32 -16.02
CA GLU A 592 32.87 -19.74 -14.77
C GLU A 592 31.85 -19.88 -13.64
N LEU A 593 30.55 -19.96 -13.94
CA LEU A 593 29.51 -20.25 -12.93
C LEU A 593 29.76 -21.59 -12.21
N GLY A 594 30.49 -22.51 -12.85
CA GLY A 594 31.00 -23.75 -12.26
C GLY A 594 31.82 -23.57 -10.97
N ASN A 595 32.40 -22.39 -10.75
CA ASN A 595 33.20 -22.09 -9.56
C ASN A 595 32.36 -21.68 -8.33
N THR A 596 31.05 -21.50 -8.49
CA THR A 596 30.13 -21.05 -7.43
C THR A 596 29.57 -22.22 -6.61
N ASN A 597 28.82 -21.93 -5.54
CA ASN A 597 28.18 -22.95 -4.69
C ASN A 597 26.65 -23.03 -4.94
N LEU A 598 26.23 -23.02 -6.21
CA LEU A 598 24.82 -22.94 -6.57
C LEU A 598 24.02 -24.14 -6.06
N HIS A 599 22.96 -23.83 -5.32
CA HIS A 599 21.87 -24.72 -4.94
C HIS A 599 20.72 -24.63 -5.94
N GLU A 600 20.52 -23.48 -6.58
CA GLU A 600 19.45 -23.27 -7.57
C GLU A 600 19.92 -22.37 -8.70
N LEU A 601 19.76 -22.88 -9.92
CA LEU A 601 19.94 -22.14 -11.16
C LEU A 601 18.61 -22.14 -11.91
N ASP A 602 17.90 -21.00 -11.90
CA ASP A 602 16.66 -20.82 -12.64
C ASP A 602 16.86 -19.81 -13.78
N LEU A 603 16.91 -20.34 -15.00
CA LEU A 603 17.06 -19.59 -16.25
C LEU A 603 15.88 -19.85 -17.20
N ARG A 604 14.75 -20.37 -16.71
CA ARG A 604 13.60 -20.71 -17.58
C ARG A 604 13.08 -19.48 -18.33
N ASN A 605 12.45 -19.71 -19.48
CA ASN A 605 11.79 -18.68 -20.29
C ASN A 605 12.76 -17.53 -20.66
N ASN A 606 13.82 -17.87 -21.39
CA ASN A 606 14.81 -16.93 -21.93
C ASN A 606 15.15 -17.30 -23.39
N GLN A 607 16.19 -16.68 -23.97
CA GLN A 607 16.69 -16.93 -25.32
C GLN A 607 18.14 -17.46 -25.30
N LEU A 608 18.52 -18.16 -24.22
CA LEU A 608 19.86 -18.71 -24.04
C LEU A 608 20.09 -19.91 -24.97
N SER A 609 21.33 -20.09 -25.40
CA SER A 609 21.73 -21.05 -26.45
C SER A 609 23.10 -21.68 -26.15
N GLY A 610 23.51 -22.66 -26.95
CA GLY A 610 24.78 -23.37 -26.77
C GLY A 610 24.68 -24.56 -25.82
N GLU A 611 25.81 -25.19 -25.50
CA GLU A 611 25.86 -26.35 -24.61
C GLU A 611 25.82 -25.94 -23.14
N VAL A 612 25.23 -26.78 -22.28
CA VAL A 612 25.29 -26.58 -20.82
C VAL A 612 26.66 -27.06 -20.32
N PRO A 613 27.47 -26.20 -19.66
CA PRO A 613 28.80 -26.57 -19.17
C PRO A 613 28.77 -27.77 -18.21
N LEU A 614 29.74 -28.68 -18.36
CA LEU A 614 29.87 -29.84 -17.48
C LEU A 614 30.16 -29.43 -16.04
N GLU A 615 30.84 -28.32 -15.86
CA GLU A 615 31.17 -27.72 -14.56
C GLU A 615 29.91 -27.34 -13.77
N ILE A 616 28.80 -27.01 -14.45
CA ILE A 616 27.50 -26.72 -13.84
C ILE A 616 26.73 -28.02 -13.59
N LEU A 617 26.77 -28.93 -14.56
CA LEU A 617 26.11 -30.22 -14.45
C LEU A 617 26.70 -31.09 -13.34
N ASN A 618 28.00 -31.01 -13.08
CA ASN A 618 28.73 -31.89 -12.15
C ASN A 618 29.04 -31.27 -10.78
N MET A 619 28.46 -30.12 -10.44
CA MET A 619 28.76 -29.48 -9.15
C MET A 619 28.41 -30.42 -7.96
N GLU A 620 29.37 -30.71 -7.08
CA GLU A 620 29.19 -31.59 -5.90
C GLU A 620 28.60 -30.81 -4.71
N ALA A 621 27.53 -31.30 -4.06
CA ALA A 621 26.94 -30.65 -2.89
C ALA A 621 27.98 -30.49 -1.75
N PHE A 622 28.36 -29.26 -1.41
CA PHE A 622 29.36 -29.01 -0.37
C PHE A 622 28.68 -29.03 1.02
N TYR A 623 29.07 -29.97 1.89
CA TYR A 623 28.53 -30.10 3.25
C TYR A 623 29.49 -29.52 4.29
N GLU A 624 29.12 -28.40 4.93
CA GLU A 624 29.70 -28.00 6.23
C GLU A 624 28.71 -28.30 7.37
N SER A 625 29.04 -29.33 8.15
CA SER A 625 28.59 -29.69 9.50
C SER A 625 27.18 -29.27 9.99
N GLY A 626 26.26 -30.22 10.03
CA GLY A 626 25.03 -30.16 10.84
C GLY A 626 23.83 -30.79 10.14
N ALA A 627 22.99 -31.53 10.88
CA ALA A 627 21.80 -32.32 10.47
C ALA A 627 21.14 -32.03 9.09
N PRO A 628 20.68 -33.07 8.36
CA PRO A 628 20.39 -33.01 6.92
C PRO A 628 19.10 -32.23 6.64
N TYR A 629 19.26 -30.95 6.31
CA TYR A 629 18.31 -30.23 5.46
C TYR A 629 18.95 -29.78 4.13
N GLY A 630 20.22 -30.11 3.91
CA GLY A 630 20.90 -29.96 2.64
C GLY A 630 20.72 -31.22 1.81
N ASP A 631 19.81 -31.16 0.84
CA ASP A 631 20.08 -31.60 -0.53
C ASP A 631 18.98 -31.04 -1.43
N LEU A 632 19.34 -30.17 -2.39
CA LEU A 632 18.82 -30.19 -3.75
C LEU A 632 19.39 -29.09 -4.66
N ARG A 633 20.04 -29.52 -5.75
CA ARG A 633 20.55 -28.69 -6.85
C ARG A 633 19.47 -28.57 -7.92
N ARG A 634 18.70 -27.49 -7.87
CA ARG A 634 17.61 -27.25 -8.80
C ARG A 634 18.14 -26.60 -10.08
N ILE A 635 17.90 -27.21 -11.23
CA ILE A 635 18.31 -26.67 -12.53
C ILE A 635 17.07 -26.52 -13.41
N TYR A 636 16.63 -25.28 -13.61
CA TYR A 636 15.49 -24.94 -14.45
C TYR A 636 15.97 -24.20 -15.69
N LEU A 637 15.98 -24.89 -16.83
CA LEU A 637 16.43 -24.36 -18.13
C LEU A 637 15.30 -24.33 -19.16
N ARG A 638 14.06 -24.63 -18.75
CA ARG A 638 12.92 -24.79 -19.64
C ARG A 638 12.69 -23.58 -20.54
N HIS A 639 12.25 -23.81 -21.79
CA HIS A 639 12.00 -22.76 -22.79
C HIS A 639 13.23 -21.87 -23.04
N ASN A 640 14.25 -22.50 -23.61
CA ASN A 640 15.46 -21.85 -24.13
C ASN A 640 15.85 -22.53 -25.46
N GLN A 641 17.07 -22.31 -25.93
CA GLN A 641 17.65 -22.86 -27.16
C GLN A 641 18.91 -23.68 -26.86
N PHE A 642 18.98 -24.36 -25.70
CA PHE A 642 20.17 -25.13 -25.31
C PHE A 642 20.36 -26.38 -26.16
N THR A 643 21.59 -26.59 -26.61
CA THR A 643 21.99 -27.66 -27.55
C THR A 643 22.95 -28.66 -26.92
N GLY A 644 23.34 -29.70 -27.67
CA GLY A 644 24.38 -30.66 -27.26
C GLY A 644 23.81 -31.97 -26.73
N VAL A 645 24.71 -32.87 -26.32
CA VAL A 645 24.36 -34.19 -25.76
C VAL A 645 24.59 -34.16 -24.26
N LEU A 646 23.58 -34.58 -23.48
CA LEU A 646 23.71 -34.67 -22.02
C LEU A 646 24.51 -35.93 -21.64
N PRO A 647 25.51 -35.83 -20.73
CA PRO A 647 26.33 -36.97 -20.33
C PRO A 647 25.56 -37.97 -19.45
N GLU A 648 25.88 -39.27 -19.54
CA GLU A 648 25.29 -40.31 -18.67
C GLU A 648 25.65 -40.11 -17.19
N ASP A 649 26.84 -39.57 -16.91
CA ASP A 649 27.35 -39.25 -15.57
C ASP A 649 26.41 -38.31 -14.79
N LEU A 650 25.54 -37.58 -15.49
CA LEU A 650 24.47 -36.79 -14.88
C LEU A 650 23.55 -37.64 -13.97
N CYS A 651 23.36 -38.91 -14.31
CA CYS A 651 22.56 -39.85 -13.52
C CYS A 651 23.24 -40.30 -12.22
N GLU A 652 24.52 -40.01 -12.03
CA GLU A 652 25.25 -40.32 -10.79
C GLU A 652 24.99 -39.28 -9.69
N ILE A 653 24.38 -38.13 -10.04
CA ILE A 653 23.97 -37.11 -9.09
C ILE A 653 22.64 -37.53 -8.45
N ASP A 654 22.61 -37.65 -7.11
CA ASP A 654 21.44 -38.08 -6.32
C ASP A 654 20.34 -37.01 -6.28
N LEU A 655 19.76 -36.71 -7.44
CA LEU A 655 18.62 -35.82 -7.61
C LEU A 655 17.35 -36.67 -7.77
N ARG A 656 16.22 -36.15 -7.29
CA ARG A 656 14.91 -36.81 -7.49
C ARG A 656 14.41 -36.58 -8.93
N TRP A 657 15.07 -37.19 -9.91
CA TRP A 657 14.87 -37.09 -11.37
C TRP A 657 13.44 -37.32 -11.89
N ASN A 658 12.53 -37.84 -11.05
CA ASN A 658 11.11 -38.06 -11.37
C ASN A 658 10.22 -36.83 -11.14
N SER A 659 10.78 -35.74 -10.61
CA SER A 659 10.05 -34.51 -10.30
C SER A 659 10.66 -33.34 -11.06
N TYR A 660 9.84 -32.66 -11.88
CA TYR A 660 10.20 -31.40 -12.52
C TYR A 660 10.54 -30.30 -11.50
N ASN A 661 10.30 -30.52 -10.20
CA ASN A 661 10.66 -29.58 -9.14
C ASN A 661 12.16 -29.51 -8.84
N PHE A 662 13.00 -30.30 -9.55
CA PHE A 662 14.44 -30.37 -9.30
C PHE A 662 15.29 -30.27 -10.57
N ILE A 663 14.80 -30.77 -11.70
CA ILE A 663 15.38 -30.46 -13.00
C ILE A 663 14.28 -30.28 -14.04
N ASP A 664 14.34 -29.18 -14.78
CA ASP A 664 13.40 -28.89 -15.86
C ASP A 664 14.16 -28.37 -17.09
N ILE A 665 14.43 -29.26 -18.03
CA ILE A 665 15.12 -28.96 -19.29
C ILE A 665 14.18 -28.95 -20.50
N ARG A 666 12.86 -28.99 -20.27
CA ARG A 666 11.87 -29.13 -21.34
C ARG A 666 11.90 -27.96 -22.33
N ASN A 667 11.45 -28.19 -23.55
CA ASN A 667 11.35 -27.14 -24.58
C ASN A 667 12.71 -26.46 -24.82
N ASN A 668 13.71 -27.29 -25.08
CA ASN A 668 15.04 -26.91 -25.53
C ASN A 668 15.36 -27.67 -26.81
N GLN A 669 16.64 -27.77 -27.14
CA GLN A 669 17.15 -28.32 -28.37
C GLN A 669 17.97 -29.61 -28.14
N PHE A 670 18.18 -30.12 -26.92
CA PHE A 670 19.12 -31.24 -26.65
C PHE A 670 19.00 -32.48 -27.57
N CYS A 671 20.14 -33.06 -27.94
CA CYS A 671 20.24 -34.19 -28.86
C CYS A 671 20.33 -35.55 -28.15
N PRO A 672 19.75 -36.63 -28.72
CA PRO A 672 19.96 -38.01 -28.24
C PRO A 672 21.39 -38.50 -28.53
N PRO A 673 21.90 -39.53 -27.79
CA PRO A 673 21.19 -40.32 -26.78
C PRO A 673 21.00 -39.56 -25.47
N TYR A 674 19.85 -39.77 -24.83
CA TYR A 674 19.53 -39.17 -23.54
C TYR A 674 19.98 -40.05 -22.38
N PRO A 675 20.40 -39.47 -21.24
CA PRO A 675 20.80 -40.23 -20.08
C PRO A 675 19.69 -41.16 -19.57
N SER A 676 20.04 -42.37 -19.11
CA SER A 676 19.04 -43.39 -18.75
C SER A 676 18.06 -42.94 -17.65
N CYS A 677 18.52 -42.13 -16.69
CA CYS A 677 17.68 -41.57 -15.63
C CYS A 677 16.64 -40.53 -16.12
N LEU A 678 16.90 -39.90 -17.27
CA LEU A 678 16.09 -38.88 -17.91
C LEU A 678 15.23 -39.43 -19.06
N GLU A 679 15.45 -40.69 -19.47
CA GLU A 679 14.67 -41.37 -20.51
C GLU A 679 13.17 -41.29 -20.18
N ASN A 680 12.38 -40.66 -21.07
CA ASN A 680 10.95 -40.34 -20.92
C ASN A 680 10.58 -39.21 -19.91
N LYS A 681 11.54 -38.42 -19.42
CA LYS A 681 11.32 -37.33 -18.44
C LYS A 681 11.85 -35.96 -18.88
N MET A 682 12.37 -35.86 -20.10
CA MET A 682 12.96 -34.62 -20.63
C MET A 682 11.95 -33.66 -21.27
N GLY A 683 10.69 -34.09 -21.42
CA GLY A 683 9.67 -33.42 -22.22
C GLY A 683 10.09 -33.20 -23.68
N SER A 684 9.43 -32.27 -24.36
CA SER A 684 9.68 -31.99 -25.78
C SER A 684 11.05 -31.32 -26.00
N GLN A 685 11.78 -31.78 -27.02
CA GLN A 685 13.04 -31.21 -27.49
C GLN A 685 12.97 -31.05 -29.02
N ASP A 686 13.45 -29.94 -29.55
CA ASP A 686 13.62 -29.77 -31.00
C ASP A 686 14.92 -30.44 -31.44
N THR A 687 14.83 -31.60 -32.09
CA THR A 687 15.97 -32.41 -32.52
C THR A 687 16.34 -32.20 -34.00
N SER A 688 15.75 -31.19 -34.66
CA SER A 688 15.87 -30.97 -36.11
C SER A 688 17.30 -30.77 -36.61
N TYR A 689 18.22 -30.37 -35.73
CA TYR A 689 19.60 -30.05 -36.04
C TYR A 689 20.60 -31.13 -35.56
N CYS A 690 20.13 -32.23 -34.95
CA CYS A 690 20.98 -33.32 -34.48
C CYS A 690 21.52 -34.16 -35.65
N SER A 691 22.85 -34.26 -35.78
CA SER A 691 23.47 -35.03 -36.87
C SER A 691 23.43 -36.54 -36.58
N GLY A 692 22.66 -37.30 -37.37
CA GLY A 692 22.70 -38.77 -37.36
C GLY A 692 21.46 -39.48 -36.80
N VAL A 693 20.31 -38.80 -36.69
CA VAL A 693 19.05 -39.48 -36.36
C VAL A 693 18.56 -40.27 -37.57
N ASN A 694 18.81 -41.58 -37.62
CA ASN A 694 18.11 -42.47 -38.55
C ASN A 694 16.65 -42.60 -38.10
N VAL A 695 15.80 -41.71 -38.58
CA VAL A 695 14.35 -41.83 -38.47
C VAL A 695 13.92 -43.07 -39.26
N TYR A 696 13.37 -44.09 -38.59
CA TYR A 696 12.71 -45.19 -39.27
C TYR A 696 11.46 -44.66 -39.99
N PRO A 697 11.17 -45.06 -41.25
CA PRO A 697 9.95 -44.65 -41.93
C PRO A 697 8.75 -45.36 -41.29
N GLY A 698 8.16 -44.71 -40.30
CA GLY A 698 7.00 -45.20 -39.54
C GLY A 698 6.18 -44.11 -38.84
N ASP A 699 6.50 -42.83 -39.04
CA ASP A 699 5.68 -41.71 -38.59
C ASP A 699 4.53 -41.45 -39.60
N THR A 700 3.28 -41.48 -39.13
CA THR A 700 2.10 -41.11 -39.93
C THR A 700 1.53 -39.73 -39.60
N ASP A 701 2.20 -38.89 -38.82
CA ASP A 701 1.74 -37.53 -38.52
C ASP A 701 2.64 -36.39 -39.01
N ASN A 702 3.73 -36.65 -39.74
CA ASN A 702 4.27 -35.72 -40.74
C ASN A 702 4.55 -34.28 -40.21
N ASN A 703 4.87 -34.13 -38.92
CA ASN A 703 5.12 -32.84 -38.27
C ASN A 703 6.60 -32.62 -37.87
N GLY A 704 7.46 -33.64 -37.98
CA GLY A 704 8.89 -33.53 -37.74
C GLY A 704 9.31 -33.44 -36.26
N ILE A 705 8.41 -33.74 -35.32
CA ILE A 705 8.70 -33.87 -33.89
C ILE A 705 8.83 -35.36 -33.56
N VAL A 706 9.94 -35.78 -32.93
CA VAL A 706 10.14 -37.17 -32.48
C VAL A 706 9.67 -37.28 -31.04
N ASP A 707 8.59 -38.02 -30.77
CA ASP A 707 8.12 -38.29 -29.41
C ASP A 707 8.83 -39.52 -28.83
N ALA A 708 8.90 -39.61 -27.50
CA ALA A 708 9.55 -40.73 -26.79
C ALA A 708 8.90 -42.12 -27.07
N LEU A 709 7.75 -42.15 -27.73
CA LEU A 709 7.08 -43.37 -28.20
C LEU A 709 7.64 -43.93 -29.52
N ASP A 710 8.45 -43.15 -30.25
CA ASP A 710 8.96 -43.52 -31.58
C ASP A 710 10.32 -44.23 -31.55
N VAL A 711 10.92 -44.39 -30.36
CA VAL A 711 12.20 -45.09 -30.17
C VAL A 711 11.98 -46.26 -29.20
N LEU A 712 11.63 -47.43 -29.74
CA LEU A 712 11.64 -48.68 -28.96
C LEU A 712 13.01 -49.38 -29.10
N PRO A 713 13.74 -49.65 -28.00
CA PRO A 713 14.87 -50.57 -28.05
C PRO A 713 14.35 -52.02 -28.11
N ILE A 714 14.87 -52.78 -29.08
CA ILE A 714 14.73 -54.23 -29.14
C ILE A 714 15.52 -54.85 -27.96
N GLY A 715 14.79 -55.37 -26.96
CA GLY A 715 15.06 -56.56 -26.13
C GLY A 715 16.32 -56.65 -25.26
N VAL A 716 16.16 -56.82 -23.93
CA VAL A 716 16.20 -58.12 -23.18
C VAL A 716 15.91 -57.84 -21.69
N TYR A 717 14.91 -58.51 -21.12
CA TYR A 717 14.66 -58.61 -19.68
C TYR A 717 15.38 -59.82 -19.10
N PHE A 718 15.91 -59.74 -17.87
CA PHE A 718 15.74 -60.78 -16.83
C PHE A 718 16.08 -60.25 -15.44
N PHE A 719 15.19 -60.47 -14.46
CA PHE A 719 15.53 -61.13 -13.20
C PHE A 719 14.29 -61.85 -12.62
N GLU A 720 14.43 -63.13 -12.29
CA GLU A 720 14.15 -63.68 -10.95
C GLU A 720 14.44 -65.20 -10.87
N ASN A 721 15.31 -65.57 -9.92
CA ASN A 721 15.46 -66.85 -9.22
C ASN A 721 15.69 -68.17 -10.01
N GLY A 722 16.96 -68.57 -10.18
CA GLY A 722 17.41 -69.94 -10.48
C GLY A 722 18.89 -70.01 -10.93
N PRO A 723 19.63 -71.13 -10.72
CA PRO A 723 21.06 -71.23 -11.05
C PRO A 723 21.31 -71.38 -12.56
N PRO A 724 22.51 -71.06 -13.07
CA PRO A 724 22.73 -70.57 -14.42
C PRO A 724 22.80 -71.68 -15.47
N ARG A 725 22.38 -71.39 -16.71
CA ARG A 725 22.73 -72.18 -17.89
C ARG A 725 23.12 -71.29 -19.06
N ASP A 726 24.39 -71.43 -19.43
CA ASP A 726 25.03 -71.31 -20.74
C ASP A 726 24.33 -70.54 -21.85
N THR A 727 25.08 -69.54 -22.32
CA THR A 727 24.94 -68.69 -23.50
C THR A 727 24.54 -69.38 -24.80
N THR A 728 23.63 -68.78 -25.57
CA THR A 728 23.71 -68.75 -27.04
C THR A 728 23.30 -67.37 -27.57
N GLY A 729 24.28 -66.60 -28.07
CA GLY A 729 24.01 -65.42 -28.89
C GLY A 729 23.86 -65.83 -30.36
N PHE A 730 22.84 -65.31 -31.04
CA PHE A 730 22.68 -65.47 -32.49
C PHE A 730 23.23 -64.22 -33.19
N PHE A 731 24.23 -64.37 -34.07
CA PHE A 731 24.60 -63.33 -35.02
C PHE A 731 23.77 -63.48 -36.30
N TRP A 732 23.21 -62.37 -36.79
CA TRP A 732 22.61 -62.29 -38.13
C TRP A 732 23.53 -61.45 -39.02
N SER A 733 23.87 -61.97 -40.19
CA SER A 733 24.67 -61.29 -41.21
C SER A 733 23.79 -60.46 -42.16
N PRO A 734 24.21 -59.26 -42.60
CA PRO A 734 23.37 -58.35 -43.37
C PRO A 734 23.55 -58.60 -44.86
N VAL A 735 22.94 -59.64 -45.43
CA VAL A 735 22.86 -59.77 -46.89
C VAL A 735 21.45 -60.22 -47.28
N SER A 736 20.76 -59.39 -48.06
CA SER A 736 19.39 -59.64 -48.49
C SER A 736 19.34 -60.77 -49.54
N GLY A 737 18.51 -61.79 -49.31
CA GLY A 737 17.95 -62.63 -50.38
C GLY A 737 18.10 -64.15 -50.29
N GLU A 738 18.67 -64.74 -49.23
CA GLU A 738 18.80 -66.20 -49.08
C GLU A 738 18.22 -66.70 -47.73
N PRO A 739 17.69 -67.93 -47.61
CA PRO A 739 17.11 -68.45 -46.37
C PRO A 739 18.17 -68.99 -45.38
N TRP A 740 17.96 -68.74 -44.09
CA TRP A 740 18.91 -68.89 -42.98
C TRP A 740 19.27 -70.33 -42.58
N THR A 741 20.55 -70.59 -42.25
CA THR A 741 21.05 -71.84 -41.64
C THR A 741 21.93 -71.57 -40.41
N ILE A 742 21.84 -72.43 -39.38
CA ILE A 742 22.53 -72.29 -38.08
C ILE A 742 23.80 -73.15 -38.04
N LEU A 743 24.93 -72.61 -37.57
CA LEU A 743 26.18 -73.35 -37.29
C LEU A 743 26.56 -73.26 -35.80
N PRO A 744 27.07 -74.34 -35.17
CA PRO A 744 27.49 -74.33 -33.75
C PRO A 744 29.00 -74.04 -33.58
N ALA A 745 29.37 -73.36 -32.49
CA ALA A 745 30.75 -73.23 -32.03
C ALA A 745 30.89 -73.73 -30.57
N ALA A 746 32.00 -74.41 -30.28
CA ALA A 746 32.35 -75.01 -28.99
C ALA A 746 33.51 -74.25 -28.32
N PHE A 747 33.57 -74.26 -26.98
CA PHE A 747 34.70 -73.72 -26.19
C PHE A 747 35.37 -74.80 -25.33
N SER A 748 36.68 -74.66 -25.11
CA SER A 748 37.52 -75.50 -24.26
C SER A 748 38.11 -74.70 -23.09
N ASP A 749 38.03 -75.24 -21.88
CA ASP A 749 38.73 -74.77 -20.67
C ASP A 749 40.23 -75.12 -20.72
N ALA A 750 41.08 -74.22 -20.23
CA ALA A 750 42.53 -74.36 -20.22
C ALA A 750 43.10 -75.20 -19.07
N ASN A 751 42.34 -75.59 -18.04
CA ASN A 751 42.90 -76.37 -16.92
C ASN A 751 42.19 -77.70 -16.58
N GLY A 752 41.00 -77.99 -17.11
CA GLY A 752 40.56 -79.37 -17.34
C GLY A 752 40.37 -80.27 -16.10
N ASP A 753 40.11 -79.69 -14.92
CA ASP A 753 39.82 -80.45 -13.70
C ASP A 753 38.34 -80.42 -13.28
N GLY A 754 37.47 -79.74 -14.03
CA GLY A 754 36.03 -79.95 -13.96
C GLY A 754 35.40 -79.65 -12.59
N VAL A 755 36.00 -78.75 -11.81
CA VAL A 755 35.40 -78.13 -10.61
C VAL A 755 35.83 -76.67 -10.57
N VAL A 756 34.87 -75.74 -10.59
CA VAL A 756 35.06 -74.35 -10.14
C VAL A 756 34.28 -74.18 -8.85
N ASP A 757 34.95 -73.65 -7.82
CA ASP A 757 34.39 -73.19 -6.55
C ASP A 757 33.91 -71.73 -6.73
N GLU A 758 32.69 -71.47 -6.26
CA GLU A 758 31.78 -70.30 -6.39
C GLU A 758 31.60 -69.64 -7.77
#